data_AF-A0A7W9X8R0-F1
#
_entry.id   AF-A0A7W9X8R0-F1
#
_cell.length_a   1.000
_cell.length_b   1.000
_cell.length_c   1.000
_cell.angle_alpha   90.00
_cell.angle_beta   90.00
_cell.angle_gamma   90.00
#
_symmetry.space_group_name_H-M   'P 1'
#
loop_
_entity.id
_entity.type
_entity.pdbx_description
1 polymer ?
#
loop_
_entity_poly.entity_id
_entity_poly.type
_entity_poly.pdbx_seq_one_letter_code
_entity_poly.pdbx_strand_id
1 'polypeptide(L)'
;MALKKQSIDQLTSTCCYCGVGCGVVVNKEKNGSITLAGDKDHPVNKGMLCSKGLNLHYTVNDKSDRLLYPQMRYNKSMPMQRVSWDDALDRTVAVFKTFIDKYGPDSVAFYASGQCLTEEYYVVNKLMKGFIGSNNIDTNSRLCMSSAVAAYKIALGEDSVPVCYEDIELADCILVMGGNPAWCHPILWRRVEAHKAANPAVKIIIVDPRVTDSCANADLHLQINPGTDITLNHAIGRLLIENGDIDFDFIKDHAEGFELYSEIVFRNSLFDAAKTCGLNESDIRLAAKYIGEAKGFITMWTMGLNQSAIGVNKNLSLINLNLITGHIGKPGSGPLSLTGQPNAMGGREVGGLANLLPAHRDLSNPLHREEVQKFWGGKTIQPKPGLTATEMFEALNDGRLKAIWIMCTNPLTSLPNVRLAEDALKKAKFVVVQEISNKPETLAYADVILPAAAWAEKEGTMTNSERRISYLNKIVEPPGEAIADGEIICRFARKMGYKGFDFENPAAIYAEHVKLTAKTNIDISGLNYDVLKERKTVQWPYKKKGPLDGQARLFTDHNFYRPSKKAFISAVPDTLTSELPNDDYPMILTTGRIRDQWHTMSKTGKVNKLNQHYKQAFLEIHPHDAEVLGLKELDIAVITSRRGEVQVQTKISAQIKKGVVFLPMHWGKILGNDLNRANNLTSDRVDPISKEPDFKYCAVNVQKYVKPFQRIVVIGAGAGAYGFVKSYRELNADDEITIFSKENHPFYNRVMLPDYISGEQQWEQLVKMKDSEEPAYNIRLLRGVSIEKIDRENKQVIDSRGIKTDYDVLLIATGSRASIPKNTPSLPGIFSMRSRNDADNFKKHVPKNGHVVVVGGGLLGLEMAASLREIGIRITIIHRTSRFLNRQLDALGSQLLHEEMVDQGCDIYYDDEVQLFYGRSKLTGIGLKSGRKINCDAMILAIGTTPNLEIAKACGLTIKRGVIVNERMQTNDPSIYAIGEIAEFEGTLYGITAAAEQQAEVVTKYMNGDIASYYKGSLFMNIIKIHGFDLCSIGLSECPDDKAYEEIVFIDKAKRYYKKCIIHEDKLVGTILIGDKSEFQEFKALIANKTELNEKRLQLLRSGNKVDPVLGKLVCSCNNVGSENILNKIATGCNTLKELCDSTGAGTGCGSCRPEVKRLLEESLKATA
;
A
#
# COMPACT_ATOMS: atom_id res chain seq x y z
N MET A 1 34.73 14.84 -13.35
CA MET A 1 35.37 13.54 -13.70
C MET A 1 34.37 12.43 -13.41
N ALA A 2 33.91 11.74 -14.44
CA ALA A 2 33.03 10.59 -14.29
C ALA A 2 33.81 9.43 -13.64
N LEU A 3 33.48 9.11 -12.39
CA LEU A 3 33.88 7.83 -11.79
C LEU A 3 33.33 6.73 -12.68
N LYS A 4 34.20 6.06 -13.44
CA LYS A 4 33.89 4.80 -14.10
C LYS A 4 33.44 3.82 -13.02
N LYS A 5 32.12 3.63 -12.88
CA LYS A 5 31.55 2.44 -12.23
C LYS A 5 32.04 1.26 -13.05
N GLN A 6 33.08 0.58 -12.59
CA GLN A 6 33.36 -0.79 -13.01
C GLN A 6 32.12 -1.61 -12.63
N SER A 7 31.35 -2.07 -13.62
CA SER A 7 30.30 -3.07 -13.41
C SER A 7 31.01 -4.42 -13.23
N ILE A 8 30.77 -5.24 -12.20
CA ILE A 8 29.48 -5.78 -11.75
C ILE A 8 28.81 -6.52 -12.90
N ASP A 9 28.55 -7.82 -12.72
CA ASP A 9 27.81 -8.64 -13.69
C ASP A 9 26.45 -7.99 -13.97
N GLN A 10 26.33 -7.41 -15.16
CA GLN A 10 25.13 -6.74 -15.65
C GLN A 10 24.28 -7.77 -16.40
N LEU A 11 23.06 -8.00 -15.94
CA LEU A 11 22.13 -8.96 -16.54
C LEU A 11 20.85 -8.25 -17.00
N THR A 12 20.16 -8.84 -17.98
CA THR A 12 18.86 -8.33 -18.45
C THR A 12 17.72 -9.21 -17.94
N SER A 13 16.55 -8.62 -17.74
CA SER A 13 15.32 -9.35 -17.38
C SER A 13 14.09 -8.54 -17.82
N THR A 14 12.91 -9.02 -17.47
CA THR A 14 11.63 -8.33 -17.75
C THR A 14 10.88 -8.05 -16.45
N CYS A 15 10.20 -6.91 -16.37
CA CYS A 15 9.38 -6.51 -15.23
C CYS A 15 8.22 -7.50 -15.01
N CYS A 16 8.03 -7.97 -13.77
CA CYS A 16 7.03 -8.98 -13.40
C CYS A 16 5.69 -8.42 -12.86
N TYR A 17 5.26 -7.24 -13.34
CA TYR A 17 4.02 -6.60 -12.89
C TYR A 17 2.92 -6.66 -13.96
N CYS A 18 2.70 -5.60 -14.74
CA CYS A 18 1.66 -5.57 -15.76
C CYS A 18 2.04 -6.39 -17.01
N GLY A 19 1.07 -6.75 -17.86
CA GLY A 19 1.25 -7.47 -19.12
C GLY A 19 1.92 -6.68 -20.26
N VAL A 20 2.64 -5.59 -19.96
CA VAL A 20 3.38 -4.79 -20.94
C VAL A 20 4.68 -5.47 -21.35
N GLY A 21 5.43 -6.04 -20.39
CA GLY A 21 6.73 -6.68 -20.66
C GLY A 21 7.90 -5.71 -20.80
N CYS A 22 8.04 -4.74 -19.89
CA CYS A 22 9.17 -3.79 -19.92
C CYS A 22 10.50 -4.49 -19.59
N GLY A 23 11.51 -4.30 -20.44
CA GLY A 23 12.87 -4.79 -20.21
C GLY A 23 13.60 -3.97 -19.14
N VAL A 24 14.38 -4.66 -18.32
CA VAL A 24 15.21 -4.07 -17.27
C VAL A 24 16.64 -4.57 -17.36
N VAL A 25 17.57 -3.70 -17.01
CA VAL A 25 18.96 -4.01 -16.73
C VAL A 25 19.13 -4.06 -15.21
N VAL A 26 19.71 -5.13 -14.70
CA VAL A 26 19.92 -5.36 -13.28
C VAL A 26 21.42 -5.46 -13.00
N ASN A 27 21.88 -4.73 -11.99
CA ASN A 27 23.27 -4.76 -11.53
C ASN A 27 23.31 -5.41 -10.14
N LYS A 28 24.24 -6.35 -9.95
CA LYS A 28 24.47 -7.01 -8.66
C LYS A 28 25.55 -6.30 -7.84
N GLU A 29 25.15 -5.63 -6.77
CA GLU A 29 26.08 -4.91 -5.92
C GLU A 29 26.98 -5.87 -5.11
N LYS A 30 28.14 -5.39 -4.66
CA LYS A 30 29.12 -6.22 -3.91
C LYS A 30 28.57 -6.81 -2.61
N ASN A 31 27.58 -6.15 -2.01
CA ASN A 31 26.89 -6.62 -0.80
C ASN A 31 25.79 -7.67 -1.09
N GLY A 32 25.62 -8.07 -2.35
CA GLY A 32 24.60 -9.05 -2.77
C GLY A 32 23.21 -8.47 -3.05
N SER A 33 22.99 -7.17 -2.79
CA SER A 33 21.77 -6.47 -3.21
C SER A 33 21.78 -6.22 -4.72
N ILE A 34 20.63 -5.86 -5.28
CA ILE A 34 20.50 -5.49 -6.69
C ILE A 34 20.00 -4.07 -6.85
N THR A 35 20.45 -3.41 -7.92
CA THR A 35 19.87 -2.17 -8.45
C THR A 35 19.37 -2.43 -9.87
N LEU A 36 18.44 -1.61 -10.36
CA LEU A 36 17.95 -1.75 -11.73
C LEU A 36 17.70 -0.41 -12.42
N ALA A 37 17.69 -0.47 -13.75
CA ALA A 37 17.25 0.59 -14.64
C ALA A 37 16.45 -0.02 -15.82
N GLY A 38 15.76 0.81 -16.60
CA GLY A 38 15.12 0.33 -17.82
C GLY A 38 16.16 -0.03 -18.89
N ASP A 39 15.95 -1.14 -19.60
CA ASP A 39 16.78 -1.50 -20.76
C ASP A 39 16.44 -0.57 -21.93
N LYS A 40 17.41 0.25 -22.33
CA LYS A 40 17.28 1.21 -23.44
C LYS A 40 17.10 0.53 -24.79
N ASP A 41 17.61 -0.68 -24.93
CA ASP A 41 17.58 -1.45 -26.18
C ASP A 41 16.34 -2.34 -26.28
N HIS A 42 15.55 -2.45 -25.22
CA HIS A 42 14.37 -3.31 -25.22
C HIS A 42 13.20 -2.64 -25.99
N PRO A 43 12.61 -3.32 -27.00
CA PRO A 43 11.70 -2.70 -27.97
C PRO A 43 10.39 -2.17 -27.34
N VAL A 44 9.94 -2.80 -26.26
CA VAL A 44 8.68 -2.45 -25.58
C VAL A 44 8.74 -1.08 -24.91
N ASN A 45 9.78 -0.84 -24.10
CA ASN A 45 9.84 0.30 -23.18
C ASN A 45 10.95 1.30 -23.47
N LYS A 46 11.95 0.96 -24.31
CA LYS A 46 13.01 1.87 -24.73
C LYS A 46 13.66 2.62 -23.55
N GLY A 47 13.93 1.90 -22.45
CA GLY A 47 14.53 2.45 -21.23
C GLY A 47 13.54 3.07 -20.23
N MET A 48 12.27 3.26 -20.59
CA MET A 48 11.27 3.81 -19.68
C MET A 48 10.79 2.77 -18.65
N LEU A 49 10.52 3.20 -17.42
CA LEU A 49 9.88 2.40 -16.39
C LEU A 49 8.86 3.24 -15.62
N CYS A 50 7.76 2.61 -15.19
CA CYS A 50 6.80 3.23 -14.28
C CYS A 50 7.32 3.20 -12.83
N SER A 51 6.63 3.86 -11.90
CA SER A 51 6.97 3.88 -10.46
C SER A 51 7.18 2.47 -9.90
N LYS A 52 6.31 1.51 -10.24
CA LYS A 52 6.44 0.11 -9.82
C LYS A 52 7.72 -0.52 -10.39
N GLY A 53 7.96 -0.36 -11.68
CA GLY A 53 9.14 -0.92 -12.36
C GLY A 53 10.46 -0.38 -11.81
N LEU A 54 10.56 0.94 -11.60
CA LEU A 54 11.75 1.60 -11.04
C LEU A 54 12.11 1.08 -9.64
N ASN A 55 11.09 0.78 -8.83
CA ASN A 55 11.26 0.35 -7.45
C ASN A 55 11.24 -1.19 -7.28
N LEU A 56 11.23 -1.96 -8.37
CA LEU A 56 11.09 -3.43 -8.30
C LEU A 56 12.25 -4.11 -7.55
N HIS A 57 13.47 -3.56 -7.63
CA HIS A 57 14.66 -4.09 -6.93
C HIS A 57 14.49 -4.09 -5.40
N TYR A 58 13.78 -3.11 -4.82
CA TYR A 58 13.48 -3.10 -3.38
C TYR A 58 12.64 -4.30 -2.95
N THR A 59 11.82 -4.88 -3.85
CA THR A 59 11.04 -6.07 -3.51
C THR A 59 11.87 -7.35 -3.40
N VAL A 60 13.07 -7.34 -3.99
CA VAL A 60 14.06 -8.43 -3.93
C VAL A 60 15.03 -8.22 -2.77
N ASN A 61 15.48 -6.97 -2.59
CA ASN A 61 16.42 -6.61 -1.53
C ASN A 61 15.79 -6.73 -0.13
N ASP A 62 14.52 -6.31 0.02
CA ASP A 62 13.79 -6.47 1.27
C ASP A 62 13.26 -7.91 1.40
N LYS A 63 13.92 -8.67 2.28
CA LYS A 63 13.61 -10.08 2.58
C LYS A 63 12.80 -10.26 3.87
N SER A 64 12.36 -9.18 4.51
CA SER A 64 11.70 -9.21 5.84
C SER A 64 10.43 -10.05 5.89
N ASP A 65 9.76 -10.23 4.75
CA ASP A 65 8.52 -10.98 4.62
C ASP A 65 8.67 -12.32 3.86
N ARG A 66 9.89 -12.74 3.51
CA ARG A 66 10.09 -13.95 2.70
C ARG A 66 9.77 -15.22 3.50
N LEU A 67 9.04 -16.14 2.88
CA LEU A 67 8.96 -17.52 3.32
C LEU A 67 10.27 -18.24 3.00
N LEU A 68 10.91 -18.81 4.03
CA LEU A 68 12.26 -19.37 3.92
C LEU A 68 12.30 -20.91 3.91
N TYR A 69 11.31 -21.57 4.52
CA TYR A 69 11.31 -23.01 4.74
C TYR A 69 9.92 -23.59 4.53
N PRO A 70 9.79 -24.86 4.10
CA PRO A 70 8.52 -25.58 4.11
C PRO A 70 7.93 -25.58 5.52
N GLN A 71 6.60 -25.42 5.59
CA GLN A 71 5.88 -25.49 6.85
C GLN A 71 4.64 -26.36 6.70
N MET A 72 4.26 -27.04 7.78
CA MET A 72 3.11 -27.93 7.81
C MET A 72 2.43 -27.91 9.18
N ARG A 73 1.12 -28.19 9.20
CA ARG A 73 0.37 -28.59 10.39
C ARG A 73 -0.45 -29.85 10.12
N TYR A 74 -0.64 -30.70 11.13
CA TYR A 74 -1.39 -31.95 10.97
C TYR A 74 -2.91 -31.75 10.96
N ASN A 75 -3.40 -30.69 11.61
CA ASN A 75 -4.79 -30.25 11.56
C ASN A 75 -4.87 -28.72 11.76
N LYS A 76 -6.01 -28.12 11.39
CA LYS A 76 -6.18 -26.66 11.39
C LYS A 76 -6.11 -26.00 12.78
N SER A 77 -6.32 -26.74 13.86
CA SER A 77 -6.19 -26.24 15.23
C SER A 77 -4.75 -26.26 15.76
N MET A 78 -3.82 -26.94 15.08
CA MET A 78 -2.41 -26.97 15.46
C MET A 78 -1.63 -25.80 14.85
N PRO A 79 -0.58 -25.32 15.55
CA PRO A 79 0.30 -24.30 15.02
C PRO A 79 1.07 -24.83 13.80
N MET A 80 1.41 -23.93 12.89
CA MET A 80 2.25 -24.21 11.73
C MET A 80 3.70 -24.48 12.19
N GLN A 81 4.33 -25.55 11.70
CA GLN A 81 5.68 -25.96 12.09
C GLN A 81 6.61 -26.03 10.88
N ARG A 82 7.87 -25.63 11.02
CA ARG A 82 8.91 -25.86 10.01
C ARG A 82 9.12 -27.36 9.84
N VAL A 83 9.19 -27.83 8.59
CA VAL A 83 9.46 -29.22 8.23
C VAL A 83 10.46 -29.30 7.08
N SER A 84 10.94 -30.50 6.75
CA SER A 84 11.74 -30.71 5.55
C SER A 84 10.88 -30.64 4.28
N TRP A 85 11.52 -30.41 3.13
CA TRP A 85 10.86 -30.52 1.83
C TRP A 85 10.24 -31.89 1.59
N ASP A 86 10.92 -32.97 2.01
CA ASP A 86 10.44 -34.33 1.83
C ASP A 86 9.18 -34.58 2.66
N ASP A 87 9.17 -34.19 3.94
CA ASP A 87 7.98 -34.37 4.80
C ASP A 87 6.77 -33.61 4.27
N ALA A 88 6.96 -32.35 3.85
CA ALA A 88 5.89 -31.52 3.30
C ALA A 88 5.28 -32.13 2.03
N LEU A 89 6.14 -32.59 1.11
CA LEU A 89 5.71 -33.19 -0.14
C LEU A 89 5.12 -34.60 0.07
N ASP A 90 5.70 -35.42 0.94
CA ASP A 90 5.21 -36.77 1.22
C ASP A 90 3.81 -36.73 1.86
N ARG A 91 3.58 -35.77 2.77
CA ARG A 91 2.23 -35.52 3.30
C ARG A 91 1.27 -35.11 2.20
N THR A 92 1.67 -34.15 1.37
CA THR A 92 0.83 -33.64 0.27
C THR A 92 0.46 -34.76 -0.70
N VAL A 93 1.44 -35.59 -1.10
CA VAL A 93 1.26 -36.77 -1.96
C VAL A 93 0.32 -37.79 -1.33
N ALA A 94 0.51 -38.12 -0.06
CA ALA A 94 -0.33 -39.09 0.64
C ALA A 94 -1.80 -38.64 0.68
N VAL A 95 -2.05 -37.36 0.96
CA VAL A 95 -3.41 -36.79 1.00
C VAL A 95 -4.02 -36.73 -0.40
N PHE A 96 -3.28 -36.26 -1.40
CA PHE A 96 -3.76 -36.21 -2.78
C PHE A 96 -4.11 -37.60 -3.31
N LYS A 97 -3.23 -38.60 -3.13
CA LYS A 97 -3.52 -40.00 -3.49
C LYS A 97 -4.79 -40.50 -2.81
N THR A 98 -4.90 -40.31 -1.49
CA THR A 98 -6.08 -40.74 -0.73
C THR A 98 -7.37 -40.12 -1.28
N PHE A 99 -7.38 -38.84 -1.61
CA PHE A 99 -8.57 -38.19 -2.17
C PHE A 99 -8.87 -38.62 -3.59
N ILE A 100 -7.86 -38.72 -4.44
CA ILE A 100 -8.01 -39.20 -5.82
C ILE A 100 -8.55 -40.63 -5.84
N ASP A 101 -8.02 -41.53 -5.01
CA ASP A 101 -8.42 -42.93 -4.94
C ASP A 101 -9.84 -43.08 -4.39
N LYS A 102 -10.22 -42.27 -3.39
CA LYS A 102 -11.54 -42.37 -2.73
C LYS A 102 -12.65 -41.62 -3.45
N TYR A 103 -12.36 -40.46 -4.04
CA TYR A 103 -13.36 -39.52 -4.58
C TYR A 103 -13.16 -39.19 -6.07
N GLY A 104 -12.15 -39.77 -6.71
CA GLY A 104 -11.81 -39.50 -8.11
C GLY A 104 -10.90 -38.28 -8.31
N PRO A 105 -10.35 -38.10 -9.52
CA PRO A 105 -9.34 -37.07 -9.80
C PRO A 105 -9.88 -35.64 -9.70
N ASP A 106 -11.20 -35.43 -9.87
CA ASP A 106 -11.85 -34.12 -9.72
C ASP A 106 -11.97 -33.66 -8.25
N SER A 107 -11.54 -34.48 -7.29
CA SER A 107 -11.53 -34.13 -5.86
C SER A 107 -10.36 -33.24 -5.43
N VAL A 108 -9.42 -32.96 -6.34
CA VAL A 108 -8.27 -32.06 -6.11
C VAL A 108 -8.19 -30.99 -7.21
N ALA A 109 -7.61 -29.84 -6.90
CA ALA A 109 -7.49 -28.73 -7.85
C ALA A 109 -6.22 -27.90 -7.66
N PHE A 110 -5.80 -27.22 -8.73
CA PHE A 110 -4.75 -26.19 -8.71
C PHE A 110 -5.35 -24.83 -9.06
N TYR A 111 -5.13 -23.83 -8.20
CA TYR A 111 -5.46 -22.44 -8.48
C TYR A 111 -4.16 -21.64 -8.63
N ALA A 112 -3.78 -21.37 -9.88
CA ALA A 112 -2.51 -20.72 -10.23
C ALA A 112 -2.70 -19.26 -10.67
N SER A 113 -1.68 -18.67 -11.30
CA SER A 113 -1.59 -17.23 -11.47
C SER A 113 -0.89 -16.82 -12.76
N GLY A 114 -1.34 -15.76 -13.44
CA GLY A 114 -0.62 -15.10 -14.55
C GLY A 114 0.73 -14.50 -14.17
N GLN A 115 1.18 -14.71 -12.94
CA GLN A 115 2.53 -14.43 -12.47
C GLN A 115 3.50 -15.61 -12.62
N CYS A 116 3.01 -16.83 -12.84
CA CYS A 116 3.85 -18.00 -13.12
C CYS A 116 4.62 -17.81 -14.43
N LEU A 117 5.83 -18.35 -14.50
CA LEU A 117 6.59 -18.47 -15.74
C LEU A 117 5.94 -19.52 -16.66
N THR A 118 6.18 -19.43 -17.96
CA THR A 118 5.55 -20.31 -18.94
C THR A 118 5.87 -21.78 -18.66
N GLU A 119 7.08 -22.07 -18.19
CA GLU A 119 7.54 -23.40 -17.82
C GLU A 119 6.75 -23.96 -16.63
N GLU A 120 6.50 -23.13 -15.63
CA GLU A 120 5.77 -23.48 -14.40
C GLU A 120 4.31 -23.79 -14.73
N TYR A 121 3.72 -22.91 -15.54
CA TYR A 121 2.40 -23.05 -16.12
C TYR A 121 2.25 -24.35 -16.92
N TYR A 122 3.26 -24.69 -17.72
CA TYR A 122 3.27 -25.88 -18.56
C TYR A 122 3.26 -27.15 -17.70
N VAL A 123 4.16 -27.26 -16.71
CA VAL A 123 4.26 -28.49 -15.90
C VAL A 123 3.06 -28.71 -14.99
N VAL A 124 2.45 -27.65 -14.43
CA VAL A 124 1.24 -27.81 -13.61
C VAL A 124 0.04 -28.24 -14.47
N ASN A 125 -0.07 -27.72 -15.70
CA ASN A 125 -1.14 -28.12 -16.61
C ASN A 125 -0.94 -29.55 -17.13
N LYS A 126 0.30 -29.91 -17.49
CA LYS A 126 0.70 -31.29 -17.83
C LYS A 126 0.34 -32.26 -16.71
N LEU A 127 0.71 -31.92 -15.46
CA LEU A 127 0.41 -32.73 -14.27
C LEU A 127 -1.10 -32.94 -14.09
N MET A 128 -1.88 -31.85 -14.06
CA MET A 128 -3.29 -31.93 -13.71
C MET A 128 -4.10 -32.69 -14.77
N LYS A 129 -3.98 -32.26 -16.03
CA LYS A 129 -4.77 -32.82 -17.14
C LYS A 129 -4.23 -34.15 -17.62
N GLY A 130 -2.91 -34.24 -17.78
CA GLY A 130 -2.24 -35.40 -18.37
C GLY A 130 -2.02 -36.56 -17.39
N PHE A 131 -1.85 -36.33 -16.08
CA PHE A 131 -1.42 -37.40 -15.16
C PHE A 131 -2.35 -37.64 -13.99
N ILE A 132 -2.84 -36.58 -13.32
CA ILE A 132 -3.92 -36.73 -12.33
C ILE A 132 -5.19 -37.21 -13.06
N GLY A 133 -5.47 -36.61 -14.22
CA GLY A 133 -6.58 -36.98 -15.11
C GLY A 133 -7.83 -36.15 -14.86
N SER A 134 -7.66 -34.91 -14.37
CA SER A 134 -8.73 -33.94 -14.14
C SER A 134 -8.37 -32.61 -14.81
N ASN A 135 -9.39 -31.86 -15.23
CA ASN A 135 -9.22 -30.52 -15.79
C ASN A 135 -9.30 -29.40 -14.74
N ASN A 136 -9.34 -29.74 -13.44
CA ASN A 136 -9.45 -28.79 -12.32
C ASN A 136 -8.15 -28.00 -12.07
N ILE A 137 -7.73 -27.24 -13.08
CA ILE A 137 -6.73 -26.19 -12.99
C ILE A 137 -7.33 -24.92 -13.59
N ASP A 138 -7.30 -23.83 -12.84
CA ASP A 138 -7.66 -22.51 -13.35
C ASP A 138 -6.74 -21.47 -12.73
N THR A 139 -6.72 -20.26 -13.29
CA THR A 139 -5.89 -19.17 -12.78
C THR A 139 -6.68 -17.91 -12.60
N ASN A 140 -6.11 -16.95 -11.87
CA ASN A 140 -6.62 -15.57 -11.83
C ASN A 140 -6.71 -14.91 -13.23
N SER A 141 -6.13 -15.48 -14.29
CA SER A 141 -6.38 -15.04 -15.67
C SER A 141 -7.86 -15.19 -16.06
N ARG A 142 -8.59 -16.13 -15.43
CA ARG A 142 -10.07 -16.24 -15.47
C ARG A 142 -10.75 -14.95 -15.04
N LEU A 143 -10.19 -14.27 -14.04
CA LEU A 143 -10.77 -13.08 -13.44
C LEU A 143 -10.38 -11.81 -14.22
N CYS A 144 -9.75 -11.93 -15.39
CA CYS A 144 -8.98 -10.85 -16.00
C CYS A 144 -9.21 -10.73 -17.51
N MET A 145 -9.00 -11.80 -18.27
CA MET A 145 -8.95 -11.74 -19.74
C MET A 145 -9.80 -12.81 -20.43
N SER A 146 -10.44 -13.71 -19.70
CA SER A 146 -11.13 -14.86 -20.31
C SER A 146 -12.25 -14.44 -21.27
N SER A 147 -12.91 -13.31 -21.02
CA SER A 147 -13.90 -12.74 -21.94
C SER A 147 -13.29 -12.30 -23.28
N ALA A 148 -12.12 -11.65 -23.24
CA ALA A 148 -11.40 -11.26 -24.45
C ALA A 148 -10.90 -12.47 -25.25
N VAL A 149 -10.39 -13.49 -24.56
CA VAL A 149 -9.92 -14.75 -25.15
C VAL A 149 -11.05 -15.46 -25.91
N ALA A 150 -12.23 -15.57 -25.29
CA ALA A 150 -13.39 -16.16 -25.94
C ALA A 150 -13.86 -15.34 -27.15
N ALA A 151 -13.84 -14.00 -27.05
CA ALA A 151 -14.19 -13.13 -28.16
C ALA A 151 -13.23 -13.24 -29.35
N TYR A 152 -11.90 -13.26 -29.12
CA TYR A 152 -10.93 -13.51 -30.18
C TYR A 152 -11.14 -14.88 -30.83
N LYS A 153 -11.39 -15.92 -30.03
CA LYS A 153 -11.66 -17.26 -30.57
C LYS A 153 -12.91 -17.28 -31.46
N ILE A 154 -13.97 -16.59 -31.08
CA ILE A 154 -15.21 -16.51 -31.88
C ILE A 154 -14.97 -15.70 -33.17
N ALA A 155 -14.37 -14.52 -33.06
CA ALA A 155 -14.20 -13.60 -34.19
C ALA A 155 -13.09 -14.03 -35.16
N LEU A 156 -11.95 -14.53 -34.66
CA LEU A 156 -10.72 -14.77 -35.42
C LEU A 156 -10.31 -16.26 -35.46
N GLY A 157 -10.93 -17.11 -34.65
CA GLY A 157 -10.72 -18.58 -34.63
C GLY A 157 -9.85 -19.08 -33.47
N GLU A 158 -8.95 -18.24 -32.95
CA GLU A 158 -8.09 -18.55 -31.80
C GLU A 158 -7.86 -17.29 -30.96
N ASP A 159 -7.22 -17.44 -29.78
CA ASP A 159 -6.73 -16.32 -28.96
C ASP A 159 -5.50 -15.66 -29.60
N SER A 160 -5.70 -15.03 -30.76
CA SER A 160 -4.65 -14.44 -31.58
C SER A 160 -4.80 -12.93 -31.61
N VAL A 161 -4.07 -12.23 -30.73
CA VAL A 161 -4.01 -10.76 -30.74
C VAL A 161 -3.41 -10.32 -32.08
N PRO A 162 -4.09 -9.50 -32.90
CA PRO A 162 -3.62 -9.18 -34.25
C PRO A 162 -2.50 -8.14 -34.32
N VAL A 163 -2.45 -7.23 -33.35
CA VAL A 163 -1.59 -6.04 -33.36
C VAL A 163 -0.19 -6.27 -32.76
N CYS A 164 0.75 -5.37 -33.03
CA CYS A 164 1.95 -5.15 -32.21
C CYS A 164 1.96 -3.73 -31.61
N TYR A 165 2.85 -3.46 -30.65
CA TYR A 165 2.89 -2.15 -30.02
C TYR A 165 3.35 -1.04 -30.95
N GLU A 166 4.09 -1.32 -32.03
CA GLU A 166 4.41 -0.30 -33.06
C GLU A 166 3.16 0.25 -33.75
N ASP A 167 2.03 -0.46 -33.71
CA ASP A 167 0.78 0.05 -34.26
C ASP A 167 0.31 1.29 -33.50
N ILE A 168 0.69 1.48 -32.23
CA ILE A 168 0.35 2.68 -31.45
C ILE A 168 0.90 3.94 -32.13
N GLU A 169 2.12 3.90 -32.66
CA GLU A 169 2.73 5.03 -33.36
C GLU A 169 2.25 5.19 -34.82
N LEU A 170 1.46 4.26 -35.33
CA LEU A 170 0.96 4.27 -36.70
C LEU A 170 -0.54 4.58 -36.78
N ALA A 171 -1.27 4.45 -35.67
CA ALA A 171 -2.70 4.75 -35.61
C ALA A 171 -2.95 6.26 -35.66
N ASP A 172 -4.02 6.67 -36.33
CA ASP A 172 -4.54 8.04 -36.31
C ASP A 172 -5.86 8.16 -35.56
N CYS A 173 -6.50 7.06 -35.19
CA CYS A 173 -7.59 7.00 -34.20
C CYS A 173 -7.36 5.87 -33.18
N ILE A 174 -7.43 6.21 -31.89
CA ILE A 174 -7.27 5.28 -30.77
C ILE A 174 -8.52 5.36 -29.89
N LEU A 175 -9.26 4.26 -29.79
CA LEU A 175 -10.41 4.12 -28.89
C LEU A 175 -10.01 3.27 -27.69
N VAL A 176 -10.00 3.86 -26.49
CA VAL A 176 -9.83 3.13 -25.23
C VAL A 176 -11.20 2.90 -24.59
N MET A 177 -11.59 1.64 -24.40
CA MET A 177 -12.87 1.28 -23.78
C MET A 177 -12.66 0.51 -22.48
N GLY A 178 -13.27 0.96 -21.38
CA GLY A 178 -13.25 0.25 -20.10
C GLY A 178 -11.84 0.03 -19.54
N GLY A 179 -10.98 1.06 -19.60
CA GLY A 179 -9.58 0.98 -19.19
C GLY A 179 -8.95 2.31 -18.80
N ASN A 180 -7.99 2.25 -17.87
CA ASN A 180 -7.10 3.36 -17.49
C ASN A 180 -5.63 2.99 -17.75
N PRO A 181 -5.19 2.93 -19.03
CA PRO A 181 -3.82 2.59 -19.37
C PRO A 181 -2.78 3.56 -18.79
N ALA A 182 -3.12 4.82 -18.49
CA ALA A 182 -2.20 5.77 -17.86
C ALA A 182 -1.66 5.25 -16.50
N TRP A 183 -2.48 4.51 -15.75
CA TRP A 183 -2.08 3.92 -14.46
C TRP A 183 -1.78 2.42 -14.53
N CYS A 184 -2.57 1.68 -15.32
CA CYS A 184 -2.49 0.22 -15.39
C CYS A 184 -1.40 -0.27 -16.35
N HIS A 185 -1.13 0.48 -17.43
CA HIS A 185 -0.15 0.16 -18.47
C HIS A 185 0.69 1.40 -18.85
N PRO A 186 1.35 2.09 -17.89
CA PRO A 186 1.82 3.45 -18.10
C PRO A 186 2.80 3.62 -19.25
N ILE A 187 3.60 2.58 -19.56
CA ILE A 187 4.56 2.63 -20.66
C ILE A 187 3.88 2.62 -22.02
N LEU A 188 2.79 1.87 -22.19
CA LEU A 188 2.00 1.93 -23.43
C LEU A 188 1.32 3.29 -23.55
N TRP A 189 0.78 3.81 -22.44
CA TRP A 189 0.16 5.14 -22.46
C TRP A 189 1.15 6.26 -22.77
N ARG A 190 2.38 6.20 -22.24
CA ARG A 190 3.46 7.15 -22.57
C ARG A 190 3.80 7.14 -24.06
N ARG A 191 3.65 5.99 -24.75
CA ARG A 191 3.79 5.90 -26.21
C ARG A 191 2.63 6.58 -26.93
N VAL A 192 1.40 6.39 -26.47
CA VAL A 192 0.22 7.11 -26.98
C VAL A 192 0.38 8.63 -26.80
N GLU A 193 0.79 9.08 -25.62
CA GLU A 193 1.03 10.49 -25.33
C GLU A 193 2.13 11.08 -26.22
N ALA A 194 3.25 10.37 -26.38
CA ALA A 194 4.34 10.80 -27.27
C ALA A 194 3.88 10.88 -28.73
N HIS A 195 3.06 9.93 -29.18
CA HIS A 195 2.50 9.91 -30.52
C HIS A 195 1.53 11.07 -30.76
N LYS A 196 0.58 11.30 -29.84
CA LYS A 196 -0.36 12.44 -29.90
C LYS A 196 0.37 13.79 -29.83
N ALA A 197 1.43 13.89 -29.04
CA ALA A 197 2.25 15.10 -28.96
C ALA A 197 3.01 15.37 -30.28
N ALA A 198 3.53 14.32 -30.92
CA ALA A 198 4.19 14.42 -32.23
C ALA A 198 3.18 14.66 -33.38
N ASN A 199 1.96 14.14 -33.24
CA ASN A 199 0.90 14.17 -34.25
C ASN A 199 -0.41 14.67 -33.64
N PRO A 200 -0.60 16.00 -33.46
CA PRO A 200 -1.79 16.55 -32.79
C PRO A 200 -3.13 16.17 -33.42
N ALA A 201 -3.14 15.77 -34.69
CA ALA A 201 -4.32 15.35 -35.44
C ALA A 201 -4.85 13.96 -35.00
N VAL A 202 -4.03 13.11 -34.40
CA VAL A 202 -4.43 11.78 -33.91
C VAL A 202 -5.62 11.92 -32.97
N LYS A 203 -6.68 11.15 -33.17
CA LYS A 203 -7.88 11.19 -32.34
C LYS A 203 -7.82 10.16 -31.22
N ILE A 204 -8.06 10.59 -29.99
CA ILE A 204 -8.16 9.72 -28.82
C ILE A 204 -9.58 9.79 -28.26
N ILE A 205 -10.27 8.64 -28.27
CA ILE A 205 -11.59 8.47 -27.70
C ILE A 205 -11.45 7.61 -26.44
N ILE A 206 -11.98 8.07 -25.30
CA ILE A 206 -12.02 7.31 -24.06
C ILE A 206 -13.47 7.03 -23.69
N VAL A 207 -13.80 5.77 -23.41
CA VAL A 207 -15.12 5.35 -22.91
C VAL A 207 -14.92 4.74 -21.52
N ASP A 208 -15.31 5.49 -20.49
CA ASP A 208 -15.23 5.05 -19.10
C ASP A 208 -16.22 5.88 -18.26
N PRO A 209 -16.98 5.30 -17.31
CA PRO A 209 -17.83 6.07 -16.40
C PRO A 209 -17.03 7.05 -15.51
N ARG A 210 -15.72 6.85 -15.36
CA ARG A 210 -14.80 7.74 -14.64
C ARG A 210 -14.00 8.58 -15.64
N VAL A 211 -13.81 9.85 -15.31
CA VAL A 211 -12.77 10.70 -15.91
C VAL A 211 -11.43 10.22 -15.35
N THR A 212 -10.83 9.23 -16.02
CA THR A 212 -9.53 8.68 -15.65
C THR A 212 -8.39 9.57 -16.13
N ASP A 213 -7.16 9.35 -15.65
CA ASP A 213 -5.98 10.10 -16.12
C ASP A 213 -5.72 9.94 -17.62
N SER A 214 -6.17 8.84 -18.23
CA SER A 214 -6.14 8.67 -19.68
C SER A 214 -7.02 9.70 -20.42
N CYS A 215 -7.98 10.33 -19.75
CA CYS A 215 -8.81 11.39 -20.34
C CYS A 215 -8.05 12.71 -20.52
N ALA A 216 -6.89 12.90 -19.86
CA ALA A 216 -6.14 14.16 -19.93
C ALA A 216 -5.69 14.54 -21.35
N ASN A 217 -5.55 13.55 -22.25
CA ASN A 217 -5.17 13.75 -23.65
C ASN A 217 -6.27 13.32 -24.64
N ALA A 218 -7.48 13.05 -24.15
CA ALA A 218 -8.58 12.62 -24.99
C ALA A 218 -9.17 13.78 -25.81
N ASP A 219 -9.45 13.54 -27.09
CA ASP A 219 -10.26 14.44 -27.92
C ASP A 219 -11.76 14.27 -27.63
N LEU A 220 -12.15 13.10 -27.12
CA LEU A 220 -13.53 12.79 -26.73
C LEU A 220 -13.55 11.82 -25.55
N HIS A 221 -14.27 12.19 -24.48
CA HIS A 221 -14.59 11.28 -23.37
C HIS A 221 -16.09 10.99 -23.37
N LEU A 222 -16.44 9.72 -23.53
CA LEU A 222 -17.81 9.22 -23.41
C LEU A 222 -17.99 8.65 -22.00
N GLN A 223 -18.52 9.47 -21.10
CA GLN A 223 -18.79 9.07 -19.71
C GLN A 223 -20.05 8.18 -19.62
N ILE A 224 -19.92 6.94 -20.06
CA ILE A 224 -21.03 5.99 -20.26
C ILE A 224 -21.69 5.54 -18.95
N ASN A 225 -23.00 5.24 -18.99
CA ASN A 225 -23.68 4.43 -17.98
C ASN A 225 -23.06 3.02 -17.95
N PRO A 226 -22.55 2.53 -16.80
CA PRO A 226 -21.98 1.18 -16.71
C PRO A 226 -22.92 0.12 -17.30
N GLY A 227 -22.38 -0.88 -17.99
CA GLY A 227 -23.16 -1.99 -18.55
C GLY A 227 -23.72 -1.77 -19.96
N THR A 228 -23.73 -0.54 -20.48
CA THR A 228 -24.34 -0.19 -21.77
C THR A 228 -23.35 -0.18 -22.95
N ASP A 229 -22.21 -0.83 -22.78
CA ASP A 229 -21.09 -0.86 -23.73
C ASP A 229 -21.49 -1.38 -25.12
N ILE A 230 -22.31 -2.45 -25.18
CA ILE A 230 -22.78 -3.04 -26.45
C ILE A 230 -23.69 -2.06 -27.19
N THR A 231 -24.62 -1.42 -26.47
CA THR A 231 -25.53 -0.41 -27.03
C THR A 231 -24.76 0.76 -27.65
N LEU A 232 -23.69 1.23 -27.00
CA LEU A 232 -22.81 2.26 -27.57
C LEU A 232 -22.12 1.76 -28.85
N ASN A 233 -21.51 0.58 -28.81
CA ASN A 233 -20.82 0.02 -29.98
C ASN A 233 -21.78 -0.23 -31.15
N HIS A 234 -23.02 -0.65 -30.88
CA HIS A 234 -24.07 -0.76 -31.89
C HIS A 234 -24.45 0.59 -32.49
N ALA A 235 -24.59 1.64 -31.67
CA ALA A 235 -24.90 2.98 -32.15
C ALA A 235 -23.78 3.54 -33.05
N ILE A 236 -22.51 3.32 -32.67
CA ILE A 236 -21.36 3.67 -33.51
C ILE A 236 -21.37 2.85 -34.81
N GLY A 237 -21.57 1.53 -34.73
CA GLY A 237 -21.64 0.64 -35.88
C GLY A 237 -22.76 1.02 -36.86
N ARG A 238 -23.94 1.37 -36.35
CA ARG A 238 -25.06 1.89 -37.14
C ARG A 238 -24.65 3.12 -37.93
N LEU A 239 -24.01 4.10 -37.27
CA LEU A 239 -23.59 5.34 -37.90
C LEU A 239 -22.52 5.11 -38.98
N LEU A 240 -21.57 4.21 -38.74
CA LEU A 240 -20.57 3.84 -39.75
C LEU A 240 -21.23 3.22 -40.99
N ILE A 241 -22.29 2.42 -40.83
CA ILE A 241 -23.07 1.89 -41.96
C ILE A 241 -23.86 3.01 -42.65
N GLU A 242 -24.57 3.87 -41.90
CA GLU A 242 -25.37 4.97 -42.46
C GLU A 242 -24.53 5.99 -43.24
N ASN A 243 -23.30 6.24 -42.79
CA ASN A 243 -22.37 7.17 -43.44
C ASN A 243 -21.65 6.57 -44.66
N GLY A 244 -21.63 5.24 -44.80
CA GLY A 244 -20.81 4.56 -45.80
C GLY A 244 -19.33 4.41 -45.42
N ASP A 245 -19.01 4.49 -44.14
CA ASP A 245 -17.64 4.41 -43.58
C ASP A 245 -17.18 2.95 -43.34
N ILE A 246 -17.85 1.96 -43.94
CA ILE A 246 -17.50 0.53 -43.82
C ILE A 246 -16.63 0.06 -45.00
N ASP A 247 -15.76 -0.92 -44.74
CA ASP A 247 -14.95 -1.58 -45.78
C ASP A 247 -15.77 -2.75 -46.37
N PHE A 248 -16.64 -2.42 -47.34
CA PHE A 248 -17.56 -3.39 -47.94
C PHE A 248 -16.83 -4.55 -48.64
N ASP A 249 -15.71 -4.28 -49.30
CA ASP A 249 -14.91 -5.30 -49.97
C ASP A 249 -14.30 -6.27 -48.96
N PHE A 250 -13.73 -5.75 -47.85
CA PHE A 250 -13.26 -6.59 -46.75
C PHE A 250 -14.39 -7.44 -46.16
N ILE A 251 -15.55 -6.85 -45.89
CA ILE A 251 -16.70 -7.56 -45.32
C ILE A 251 -17.12 -8.73 -46.23
N LYS A 252 -17.27 -8.46 -47.52
CA LYS A 252 -17.71 -9.44 -48.52
C LYS A 252 -16.70 -10.58 -48.69
N ASP A 253 -15.42 -10.24 -48.83
CA ASP A 253 -14.40 -11.21 -49.24
C ASP A 253 -13.74 -11.91 -48.04
N HIS A 254 -13.71 -11.28 -46.87
CA HIS A 254 -12.93 -11.73 -45.71
C HIS A 254 -13.70 -11.82 -44.38
N ALA A 255 -14.99 -11.48 -44.36
CA ALA A 255 -15.84 -11.65 -43.19
C ALA A 255 -17.15 -12.42 -43.47
N GLU A 256 -17.82 -12.84 -42.42
CA GLU A 256 -19.15 -13.46 -42.42
C GLU A 256 -19.97 -12.92 -41.22
N GLY A 257 -21.30 -12.97 -41.30
CA GLY A 257 -22.21 -12.56 -40.22
C GLY A 257 -22.63 -11.08 -40.25
N PHE A 258 -22.23 -10.33 -41.27
CA PHE A 258 -22.53 -8.89 -41.38
C PHE A 258 -24.03 -8.60 -41.51
N GLU A 259 -24.81 -9.43 -42.19
CA GLU A 259 -26.24 -9.20 -42.41
C GLU A 259 -27.01 -9.13 -41.08
N LEU A 260 -26.81 -10.13 -40.22
CA LEU A 260 -27.41 -10.16 -38.88
C LEU A 260 -26.88 -9.04 -37.99
N TYR A 261 -25.60 -8.67 -38.13
CA TYR A 261 -25.03 -7.54 -37.42
C TYR A 261 -25.68 -6.22 -37.84
N SER A 262 -25.87 -6.01 -39.14
CA SER A 262 -26.58 -4.84 -39.67
C SER A 262 -28.00 -4.79 -39.10
N GLU A 263 -28.76 -5.89 -39.19
CA GLU A 263 -30.11 -5.94 -38.63
C GLU A 263 -30.16 -5.56 -37.15
N ILE A 264 -29.24 -6.06 -36.32
CA ILE A 264 -29.28 -5.79 -34.87
C ILE A 264 -28.89 -4.36 -34.52
N VAL A 265 -27.93 -3.73 -35.20
CA VAL A 265 -27.53 -2.34 -34.91
C VAL A 265 -28.60 -1.33 -35.32
N PHE A 266 -29.47 -1.68 -36.28
CA PHE A 266 -30.59 -0.84 -36.69
C PHE A 266 -31.85 -0.98 -35.81
N ARG A 267 -31.91 -1.93 -34.86
CA ARG A 267 -33.09 -2.16 -33.99
C ARG A 267 -33.39 -0.98 -33.06
N ASN A 268 -32.34 -0.35 -32.52
CA ASN A 268 -32.48 0.82 -31.66
C ASN A 268 -32.25 2.09 -32.47
N SER A 269 -33.02 3.14 -32.17
CA SER A 269 -32.74 4.48 -32.69
C SER A 269 -31.47 5.03 -32.03
N LEU A 270 -30.80 5.98 -32.68
CA LEU A 270 -29.65 6.66 -32.07
C LEU A 270 -30.05 7.39 -30.78
N PHE A 271 -31.25 7.99 -30.75
CA PHE A 271 -31.80 8.66 -29.58
C PHE A 271 -31.94 7.71 -28.39
N ASP A 272 -32.53 6.53 -28.59
CA ASP A 272 -32.73 5.54 -27.53
C ASP A 272 -31.40 4.96 -27.04
N ALA A 273 -30.45 4.74 -27.96
CA ALA A 273 -29.10 4.29 -27.61
C ALA A 273 -28.35 5.36 -26.77
N ALA A 274 -28.37 6.62 -27.20
CA ALA A 274 -27.74 7.72 -26.48
C ALA A 274 -28.33 7.89 -25.07
N LYS A 275 -29.66 7.84 -24.96
CA LYS A 275 -30.38 7.88 -23.68
C LYS A 275 -29.99 6.71 -22.77
N THR A 276 -29.95 5.49 -23.29
CA THR A 276 -29.56 4.28 -22.54
C THR A 276 -28.12 4.40 -22.04
N CYS A 277 -27.21 4.84 -22.90
CA CYS A 277 -25.81 5.06 -22.56
C CYS A 277 -25.58 6.26 -21.64
N GLY A 278 -26.56 7.16 -21.47
CA GLY A 278 -26.41 8.39 -20.69
C GLY A 278 -25.38 9.34 -21.32
N LEU A 279 -25.40 9.44 -22.66
CA LEU A 279 -24.52 10.23 -23.51
C LEU A 279 -25.33 11.15 -24.43
N ASN A 280 -24.70 12.18 -25.00
CA ASN A 280 -25.32 12.99 -26.05
C ASN A 280 -25.19 12.30 -27.42
N GLU A 281 -26.21 12.42 -28.26
CA GLU A 281 -26.14 11.91 -29.65
C GLU A 281 -24.99 12.52 -30.45
N SER A 282 -24.70 13.81 -30.23
CA SER A 282 -23.61 14.52 -30.90
C SER A 282 -22.25 13.87 -30.63
N ASP A 283 -22.05 13.37 -29.42
CA ASP A 283 -20.79 12.77 -29.00
C ASP A 283 -20.61 11.38 -29.61
N ILE A 284 -21.70 10.61 -29.73
CA ILE A 284 -21.70 9.32 -30.43
C ILE A 284 -21.44 9.52 -31.93
N ARG A 285 -22.06 10.54 -32.54
CA ARG A 285 -21.79 10.92 -33.93
C ARG A 285 -20.34 11.35 -34.14
N LEU A 286 -19.76 12.10 -33.18
CA LEU A 286 -18.37 12.51 -33.23
C LEU A 286 -17.41 11.31 -33.12
N ALA A 287 -17.72 10.35 -32.25
CA ALA A 287 -16.96 9.11 -32.15
C ALA A 287 -17.00 8.31 -33.47
N ALA A 288 -18.20 8.13 -34.05
CA ALA A 288 -18.36 7.46 -35.34
C ALA A 288 -17.61 8.18 -36.46
N LYS A 289 -17.66 9.52 -36.49
CA LYS A 289 -16.90 10.34 -37.45
C LYS A 289 -15.39 10.13 -37.31
N TYR A 290 -14.83 10.21 -36.10
CA TYR A 290 -13.40 9.99 -35.88
C TYR A 290 -12.95 8.58 -36.31
N ILE A 291 -13.81 7.58 -36.12
CA ILE A 291 -13.52 6.20 -36.53
C ILE A 291 -13.63 6.07 -38.07
N GLY A 292 -14.66 6.62 -38.69
CA GLY A 292 -14.87 6.55 -40.14
C GLY A 292 -13.81 7.32 -40.96
N GLU A 293 -13.27 8.41 -40.42
CA GLU A 293 -12.18 9.18 -41.05
C GLU A 293 -10.77 8.56 -40.83
N ALA A 294 -10.65 7.53 -39.99
CA ALA A 294 -9.36 6.95 -39.61
C ALA A 294 -8.72 6.14 -40.75
N LYS A 295 -7.40 6.26 -40.91
CA LYS A 295 -6.60 5.36 -41.77
C LYS A 295 -6.01 4.21 -40.96
N GLY A 296 -5.74 4.43 -39.68
CA GLY A 296 -5.27 3.45 -38.72
C GLY A 296 -6.09 3.53 -37.43
N PHE A 297 -6.95 2.53 -37.21
CA PHE A 297 -7.83 2.47 -36.05
C PHE A 297 -7.45 1.35 -35.09
N ILE A 298 -7.10 1.71 -33.85
CA ILE A 298 -6.84 0.77 -32.76
C ILE A 298 -7.92 0.88 -31.71
N THR A 299 -8.45 -0.26 -31.29
CA THR A 299 -9.23 -0.37 -30.05
C THR A 299 -8.36 -0.95 -28.95
N MET A 300 -8.33 -0.31 -27.79
CA MET A 300 -7.61 -0.76 -26.59
C MET A 300 -8.62 -0.97 -25.45
N TRP A 301 -8.63 -2.14 -24.82
CA TRP A 301 -9.56 -2.38 -23.71
C TRP A 301 -9.00 -3.30 -22.64
N THR A 302 -9.69 -3.36 -21.51
CA THR A 302 -9.31 -4.23 -20.39
C THR A 302 -10.53 -4.55 -19.51
N MET A 303 -10.37 -4.53 -18.18
CA MET A 303 -11.32 -4.97 -17.17
C MET A 303 -12.73 -4.38 -17.25
N GLY A 304 -12.93 -3.15 -17.77
CA GLY A 304 -14.26 -2.55 -17.89
C GLY A 304 -15.20 -3.34 -18.81
N LEU A 305 -14.64 -4.01 -19.81
CA LEU A 305 -15.38 -4.91 -20.69
C LEU A 305 -15.29 -6.36 -20.21
N ASN A 306 -14.11 -6.80 -19.77
CA ASN A 306 -13.88 -8.22 -19.47
C ASN A 306 -14.62 -8.71 -18.22
N GLN A 307 -14.58 -7.90 -17.14
CA GLN A 307 -15.12 -8.26 -15.83
C GLN A 307 -16.60 -7.87 -15.73
N SER A 308 -17.42 -8.57 -16.51
CA SER A 308 -18.83 -8.29 -16.77
C SER A 308 -19.61 -9.59 -16.94
N ALA A 309 -20.87 -9.63 -16.48
CA ALA A 309 -21.77 -10.79 -16.68
C ALA A 309 -22.13 -11.08 -18.16
N ILE A 310 -21.77 -10.16 -19.06
CA ILE A 310 -21.87 -10.30 -20.53
C ILE A 310 -20.57 -9.90 -21.22
N GLY A 311 -19.43 -10.14 -20.56
CA GLY A 311 -18.12 -9.68 -21.01
C GLY A 311 -17.73 -10.15 -22.42
N VAL A 312 -18.07 -11.38 -22.81
CA VAL A 312 -17.75 -11.89 -24.16
C VAL A 312 -18.46 -11.07 -25.23
N ASN A 313 -19.73 -10.77 -25.03
CA ASN A 313 -20.52 -9.97 -25.98
C ASN A 313 -20.02 -8.53 -26.07
N LYS A 314 -19.62 -7.92 -24.94
CA LYS A 314 -18.99 -6.59 -24.94
C LYS A 314 -17.73 -6.56 -25.80
N ASN A 315 -16.85 -7.55 -25.62
CA ASN A 315 -15.63 -7.69 -26.41
C ASN A 315 -15.92 -7.88 -27.90
N LEU A 316 -16.87 -8.76 -28.26
CA LEU A 316 -17.27 -8.98 -29.65
C LEU A 316 -17.84 -7.71 -30.30
N SER A 317 -18.68 -6.96 -29.59
CA SER A 317 -19.24 -5.71 -30.10
C SER A 317 -18.17 -4.66 -30.43
N LEU A 318 -17.08 -4.61 -29.65
CA LEU A 318 -15.95 -3.72 -29.89
C LEU A 318 -15.09 -4.22 -31.08
N ILE A 319 -14.79 -5.52 -31.14
CA ILE A 319 -14.04 -6.12 -32.25
C ILE A 319 -14.78 -5.93 -33.58
N ASN A 320 -16.11 -6.01 -33.58
CA ASN A 320 -16.91 -5.76 -34.78
C ASN A 320 -16.61 -4.39 -35.41
N LEU A 321 -16.36 -3.34 -34.61
CA LEU A 321 -16.02 -2.02 -35.15
C LEU A 321 -14.75 -2.07 -36.00
N ASN A 322 -13.70 -2.78 -35.55
CA ASN A 322 -12.50 -2.97 -36.35
C ASN A 322 -12.76 -3.82 -37.61
N LEU A 323 -13.63 -4.82 -37.53
CA LEU A 323 -13.93 -5.71 -38.65
C LEU A 323 -14.76 -5.01 -39.74
N ILE A 324 -15.81 -4.25 -39.38
CA ILE A 324 -16.66 -3.58 -40.37
C ILE A 324 -15.94 -2.44 -41.09
N THR A 325 -14.95 -1.82 -40.47
CA THR A 325 -14.11 -0.79 -41.09
C THR A 325 -12.85 -1.38 -41.77
N GLY A 326 -12.67 -2.71 -41.75
CA GLY A 326 -11.49 -3.36 -42.32
C GLY A 326 -10.16 -3.01 -41.64
N HIS A 327 -10.18 -2.50 -40.40
CA HIS A 327 -9.00 -2.13 -39.62
C HIS A 327 -8.46 -3.32 -38.83
N ILE A 328 -7.96 -4.35 -39.54
CA ILE A 328 -7.28 -5.52 -38.97
C ILE A 328 -6.24 -6.04 -39.98
N GLY A 329 -5.12 -6.57 -39.49
CA GLY A 329 -4.03 -7.05 -40.36
C GLY A 329 -3.30 -5.95 -41.12
N LYS A 330 -3.51 -4.68 -40.76
CA LYS A 330 -2.91 -3.50 -41.41
C LYS A 330 -2.09 -2.72 -40.37
N PRO A 331 -1.03 -1.98 -40.77
CA PRO A 331 -0.29 -1.13 -39.84
C PRO A 331 -1.20 -0.09 -39.16
N GLY A 332 -0.99 0.14 -37.86
CA GLY A 332 -1.79 1.07 -37.07
C GLY A 332 -3.23 0.63 -36.85
N SER A 333 -3.58 -0.65 -37.08
CA SER A 333 -4.95 -1.13 -37.07
C SER A 333 -5.13 -2.43 -36.30
N GLY A 334 -6.17 -2.47 -35.47
CA GLY A 334 -6.69 -3.71 -34.92
C GLY A 334 -7.11 -3.65 -33.45
N PRO A 335 -7.81 -4.69 -33.00
CA PRO A 335 -8.17 -4.86 -31.60
C PRO A 335 -6.97 -5.26 -30.75
N LEU A 336 -6.73 -4.51 -29.65
CA LEU A 336 -5.68 -4.73 -28.66
C LEU A 336 -6.25 -4.88 -27.24
N SER A 337 -6.34 -6.12 -26.77
CA SER A 337 -6.71 -6.38 -25.38
C SER A 337 -5.49 -6.21 -24.48
N LEU A 338 -5.55 -5.26 -23.55
CA LEU A 338 -4.46 -4.95 -22.64
C LEU A 338 -4.42 -5.98 -21.50
N THR A 339 -3.44 -6.89 -21.58
CA THR A 339 -3.30 -7.96 -20.59
C THR A 339 -2.91 -7.39 -19.24
N GLY A 340 -3.64 -7.79 -18.19
CA GLY A 340 -3.38 -7.33 -16.83
C GLY A 340 -2.05 -7.83 -16.28
N GLN A 341 -1.91 -9.14 -16.11
CA GLN A 341 -0.78 -9.80 -15.45
C GLN A 341 0.40 -10.12 -16.39
N PRO A 342 1.63 -10.30 -15.87
CA PRO A 342 2.84 -10.22 -16.68
C PRO A 342 2.99 -11.39 -17.64
N ASN A 343 2.42 -12.55 -17.31
CA ASN A 343 2.49 -13.77 -18.12
C ASN A 343 1.12 -14.46 -18.26
N ALA A 344 0.03 -13.70 -18.20
CA ALA A 344 -1.29 -14.28 -18.44
C ALA A 344 -1.44 -14.80 -19.87
N MET A 345 -0.65 -14.31 -20.84
CA MET A 345 -0.65 -14.87 -22.21
C MET A 345 0.09 -16.21 -22.27
N GLY A 346 1.30 -16.32 -21.70
CA GLY A 346 2.03 -17.58 -21.61
C GLY A 346 1.24 -18.69 -20.91
N GLY A 347 0.47 -18.35 -19.88
CA GLY A 347 -0.45 -19.28 -19.24
C GLY A 347 -1.53 -19.83 -20.18
N ARG A 348 -2.05 -19.02 -21.11
CA ARG A 348 -3.07 -19.46 -22.09
C ARG A 348 -2.45 -20.27 -23.22
N GLU A 349 -1.25 -19.90 -23.66
CA GLU A 349 -0.47 -20.64 -24.66
C GLU A 349 -0.24 -22.09 -24.24
N VAL A 350 -0.01 -22.35 -22.94
CA VAL A 350 0.20 -23.71 -22.43
C VAL A 350 -1.07 -24.38 -21.90
N GLY A 351 -2.24 -23.73 -22.00
CA GLY A 351 -3.53 -24.29 -21.61
C GLY A 351 -3.86 -24.22 -20.10
N GLY A 352 -3.34 -23.24 -19.38
CA GLY A 352 -3.50 -23.04 -17.92
C GLY A 352 -4.89 -22.61 -17.44
N LEU A 353 -5.94 -22.79 -18.24
CA LEU A 353 -7.33 -22.56 -17.84
C LEU A 353 -8.13 -23.86 -17.89
N ALA A 354 -9.19 -23.95 -17.09
CA ALA A 354 -9.97 -25.18 -16.91
C ALA A 354 -10.59 -25.73 -18.22
N ASN A 355 -10.72 -24.88 -19.23
CA ASN A 355 -11.33 -25.16 -20.53
C ASN A 355 -10.35 -25.15 -21.72
N LEU A 356 -9.04 -24.97 -21.51
CA LEU A 356 -8.04 -24.87 -22.59
C LEU A 356 -7.13 -26.11 -22.69
N LEU A 357 -6.56 -26.37 -23.88
CA LEU A 357 -5.41 -27.26 -24.05
C LEU A 357 -4.19 -26.48 -24.55
N PRO A 358 -2.96 -27.01 -24.34
CA PRO A 358 -1.75 -26.35 -24.80
C PRO A 358 -1.69 -26.13 -26.33
N ALA A 359 -0.99 -25.06 -26.70
CA ALA A 359 -0.77 -24.56 -28.05
C ALA A 359 -2.07 -24.32 -28.84
N HIS A 360 -3.02 -23.63 -28.19
CA HIS A 360 -4.35 -23.27 -28.72
C HIS A 360 -5.20 -24.46 -29.20
N ARG A 361 -4.90 -25.67 -28.72
CA ARG A 361 -5.75 -26.82 -28.99
C ARG A 361 -7.09 -26.68 -28.25
N ASP A 362 -8.17 -27.13 -28.89
CA ASP A 362 -9.50 -27.15 -28.30
C ASP A 362 -9.72 -28.40 -27.44
N LEU A 363 -10.03 -28.19 -26.15
CA LEU A 363 -10.38 -29.27 -25.23
C LEU A 363 -11.60 -30.08 -25.69
N SER A 364 -12.56 -29.45 -26.35
CA SER A 364 -13.75 -30.14 -26.85
C SER A 364 -13.45 -31.05 -28.04
N ASN A 365 -12.34 -30.83 -28.74
CA ASN A 365 -11.97 -31.60 -29.92
C ASN A 365 -11.28 -32.92 -29.52
N PRO A 366 -11.84 -34.09 -29.87
CA PRO A 366 -11.26 -35.39 -29.51
C PRO A 366 -9.87 -35.63 -30.11
N LEU A 367 -9.60 -35.19 -31.34
CA LEU A 367 -8.30 -35.35 -31.99
C LEU A 367 -7.21 -34.53 -31.29
N HIS A 368 -7.56 -33.31 -30.87
CA HIS A 368 -6.64 -32.45 -30.13
C HIS A 368 -6.29 -33.04 -28.77
N ARG A 369 -7.28 -33.62 -28.06
CA ARG A 369 -7.05 -34.34 -26.80
C ARG A 369 -6.13 -35.54 -27.00
N GLU A 370 -6.40 -36.35 -28.03
CA GLU A 370 -5.58 -37.53 -28.35
C GLU A 370 -4.13 -37.13 -28.67
N GLU A 371 -3.91 -36.06 -29.44
CA GLU A 371 -2.59 -35.57 -29.79
C GLU A 371 -1.77 -35.18 -28.54
N VAL A 372 -2.36 -34.37 -27.65
CA VAL A 372 -1.71 -33.93 -26.41
C VAL A 372 -1.47 -35.11 -25.47
N GLN A 373 -2.45 -35.99 -25.32
CA GLN A 373 -2.34 -37.20 -24.51
C GLN A 373 -1.20 -38.10 -24.99
N LYS A 374 -1.14 -38.37 -26.29
CA LYS A 374 -0.09 -39.19 -26.91
C LYS A 374 1.28 -38.54 -26.74
N PHE A 375 1.36 -37.22 -26.89
CA PHE A 375 2.62 -36.48 -26.70
C PHE A 375 3.13 -36.56 -25.26
N TRP A 376 2.24 -36.40 -24.25
CA TRP A 376 2.64 -36.49 -22.85
C TRP A 376 2.83 -37.91 -22.32
N GLY A 377 2.22 -38.92 -22.94
CA GLY A 377 2.28 -40.31 -22.49
C GLY A 377 1.54 -40.57 -21.17
N GLY A 378 0.52 -39.76 -20.87
CA GLY A 378 -0.23 -39.77 -19.62
C GLY A 378 -1.58 -40.53 -19.68
N LYS A 379 -2.47 -40.23 -18.73
CA LYS A 379 -3.86 -40.68 -18.69
C LYS A 379 -4.73 -39.99 -19.74
N THR A 380 -5.94 -40.51 -19.91
CA THR A 380 -6.95 -39.91 -20.79
C THR A 380 -7.32 -38.50 -20.35
N ILE A 381 -7.22 -37.54 -21.28
CA ILE A 381 -7.65 -36.17 -21.05
C ILE A 381 -9.18 -36.08 -21.19
N GLN A 382 -9.83 -35.57 -20.14
CA GLN A 382 -11.29 -35.48 -20.09
C GLN A 382 -11.83 -34.44 -21.08
N PRO A 383 -12.97 -34.70 -21.76
CA PRO A 383 -13.60 -33.71 -22.64
C PRO A 383 -14.29 -32.59 -21.87
N LYS A 384 -14.71 -32.85 -20.63
CA LYS A 384 -15.44 -31.90 -19.79
C LYS A 384 -14.47 -30.86 -19.22
N PRO A 385 -14.73 -29.55 -19.36
CA PRO A 385 -13.98 -28.52 -18.64
C PRO A 385 -13.95 -28.76 -17.13
N GLY A 386 -12.84 -28.41 -16.50
CA GLY A 386 -12.74 -28.43 -15.03
C GLY A 386 -13.52 -27.30 -14.38
N LEU A 387 -13.50 -27.28 -13.05
CA LEU A 387 -14.03 -26.18 -12.25
C LEU A 387 -13.23 -24.90 -12.53
N THR A 388 -13.92 -23.79 -12.78
CA THR A 388 -13.31 -22.45 -12.90
C THR A 388 -12.96 -21.85 -11.54
N ALA A 389 -12.22 -20.74 -11.53
CA ALA A 389 -11.72 -20.11 -10.31
C ALA A 389 -12.80 -19.86 -9.24
N THR A 390 -14.01 -19.40 -9.60
CA THR A 390 -15.11 -19.22 -8.64
C THR A 390 -15.74 -20.56 -8.23
N GLU A 391 -16.01 -21.42 -9.21
CA GLU A 391 -16.60 -22.75 -8.99
C GLU A 391 -15.71 -23.67 -8.12
N MET A 392 -14.39 -23.50 -8.13
CA MET A 392 -13.47 -24.20 -7.23
C MET A 392 -13.77 -23.88 -5.77
N PHE A 393 -14.00 -22.61 -5.43
CA PHE A 393 -14.27 -22.21 -4.04
C PHE A 393 -15.70 -22.56 -3.63
N GLU A 394 -16.66 -22.51 -4.54
CA GLU A 394 -18.00 -23.08 -4.31
C GLU A 394 -17.92 -24.59 -4.01
N ALA A 395 -17.15 -25.35 -4.81
CA ALA A 395 -16.96 -26.78 -4.64
C ALA A 395 -16.19 -27.14 -3.36
N LEU A 396 -15.27 -26.28 -2.89
CA LEU A 396 -14.64 -26.45 -1.58
C LEU A 396 -15.65 -26.22 -0.45
N ASN A 397 -16.53 -25.23 -0.61
CA ASN A 397 -17.51 -24.85 0.39
C ASN A 397 -18.62 -25.91 0.56
N ASP A 398 -19.09 -26.52 -0.54
CA ASP A 398 -20.07 -27.61 -0.52
C ASP A 398 -19.44 -29.01 -0.35
N GLY A 399 -18.11 -29.09 -0.50
CA GLY A 399 -17.32 -30.29 -0.27
C GLY A 399 -17.19 -31.22 -1.47
N ARG A 400 -17.63 -30.86 -2.68
CA ARG A 400 -17.29 -31.61 -3.91
C ARG A 400 -15.78 -31.64 -4.15
N LEU A 401 -15.10 -30.53 -3.93
CA LEU A 401 -13.64 -30.41 -3.97
C LEU A 401 -13.07 -30.63 -2.56
N LYS A 402 -12.05 -31.49 -2.42
CA LYS A 402 -11.48 -31.88 -1.12
C LYS A 402 -10.18 -31.14 -0.82
N ALA A 403 -9.30 -31.05 -1.82
CA ALA A 403 -8.03 -30.36 -1.70
C ALA A 403 -7.85 -29.29 -2.78
N ILE A 404 -7.21 -28.18 -2.40
CA ILE A 404 -6.80 -27.14 -3.33
C ILE A 404 -5.33 -26.79 -3.10
N TRP A 405 -4.59 -26.62 -4.20
CA TRP A 405 -3.23 -26.08 -4.19
C TRP A 405 -3.26 -24.68 -4.82
N ILE A 406 -3.00 -23.67 -4.00
CA ILE A 406 -3.00 -22.26 -4.40
C ILE A 406 -1.56 -21.82 -4.60
N MET A 407 -1.23 -21.24 -5.76
CA MET A 407 0.12 -20.81 -6.06
C MET A 407 0.19 -19.42 -6.72
N CYS A 408 1.14 -18.60 -6.27
CA CYS A 408 1.42 -17.25 -6.81
C CYS A 408 0.21 -16.29 -6.84
N THR A 409 -0.79 -16.47 -5.96
CA THR A 409 -2.01 -15.66 -5.94
C THR A 409 -2.64 -15.62 -4.54
N ASN A 410 -3.41 -14.57 -4.25
CA ASN A 410 -4.13 -14.41 -2.99
C ASN A 410 -5.65 -14.32 -3.24
N PRO A 411 -6.39 -15.44 -3.19
CA PRO A 411 -7.84 -15.45 -3.40
C PRO A 411 -8.61 -14.60 -2.39
N LEU A 412 -8.11 -14.48 -1.14
CA LEU A 412 -8.76 -13.74 -0.05
C LEU A 412 -8.69 -12.20 -0.18
N THR A 413 -8.25 -11.70 -1.33
CA THR A 413 -8.42 -10.30 -1.71
C THR A 413 -8.92 -10.18 -3.15
N SER A 414 -8.70 -11.17 -4.01
CA SER A 414 -8.86 -11.06 -5.46
C SER A 414 -10.10 -11.72 -6.06
N LEU A 415 -10.68 -12.73 -5.40
CA LEU A 415 -11.93 -13.35 -5.86
C LEU A 415 -13.13 -12.42 -5.60
N PRO A 416 -14.25 -12.56 -6.33
CA PRO A 416 -15.51 -11.94 -5.94
C PRO A 416 -16.09 -12.65 -4.69
N ASN A 417 -17.05 -12.00 -4.02
CA ASN A 417 -17.74 -12.58 -2.85
C ASN A 417 -16.74 -13.25 -1.86
N VAL A 418 -15.71 -12.50 -1.44
CA VAL A 418 -14.53 -13.10 -0.80
C VAL A 418 -14.86 -13.87 0.48
N ARG A 419 -15.92 -13.48 1.20
CA ARG A 419 -16.36 -14.20 2.40
C ARG A 419 -16.73 -15.66 2.11
N LEU A 420 -17.34 -15.94 0.94
CA LEU A 420 -17.57 -17.31 0.47
C LEU A 420 -16.24 -18.05 0.27
N ALA A 421 -15.27 -17.43 -0.38
CA ALA A 421 -13.95 -18.03 -0.60
C ALA A 421 -13.22 -18.30 0.72
N GLU A 422 -13.35 -17.39 1.69
CA GLU A 422 -12.78 -17.55 3.03
C GLU A 422 -13.43 -18.71 3.80
N ASP A 423 -14.76 -18.82 3.75
CA ASP A 423 -15.50 -19.93 4.36
C ASP A 423 -15.20 -21.27 3.66
N ALA A 424 -15.01 -21.25 2.34
CA ALA A 424 -14.56 -22.41 1.58
C ALA A 424 -13.20 -22.91 2.08
N LEU A 425 -12.23 -22.01 2.31
CA LEU A 425 -10.92 -22.38 2.86
C LEU A 425 -10.99 -22.88 4.30
N LYS A 426 -11.93 -22.38 5.13
CA LYS A 426 -12.20 -22.94 6.47
C LYS A 426 -12.69 -24.39 6.37
N LYS A 427 -13.58 -24.69 5.41
CA LYS A 427 -14.19 -26.03 5.23
C LYS A 427 -13.34 -27.02 4.45
N ALA A 428 -12.44 -26.55 3.59
CA ALA A 428 -11.55 -27.36 2.76
C ALA A 428 -10.85 -28.45 3.60
N LYS A 429 -10.77 -29.68 3.07
CA LYS A 429 -10.15 -30.79 3.81
C LYS A 429 -8.62 -30.72 3.80
N PHE A 430 -8.05 -30.09 2.77
CA PHE A 430 -6.62 -29.88 2.67
C PHE A 430 -6.30 -28.66 1.79
N VAL A 431 -5.45 -27.76 2.27
CA VAL A 431 -5.03 -26.56 1.52
C VAL A 431 -3.51 -26.51 1.44
N VAL A 432 -2.98 -26.46 0.22
CA VAL A 432 -1.55 -26.20 -0.02
C VAL A 432 -1.40 -24.77 -0.52
N VAL A 433 -0.46 -24.01 0.05
CA VAL A 433 -0.15 -22.65 -0.39
C VAL A 433 1.32 -22.55 -0.76
N GLN A 434 1.58 -22.23 -2.02
CA GLN A 434 2.91 -22.01 -2.57
C GLN A 434 3.10 -20.52 -2.85
N GLU A 435 3.95 -19.88 -2.06
CA GLU A 435 4.00 -18.42 -1.97
C GLU A 435 5.42 -17.92 -1.60
N ILE A 436 5.70 -16.68 -1.97
CA ILE A 436 6.97 -16.00 -1.70
C ILE A 436 6.94 -15.20 -0.39
N SER A 437 5.79 -14.64 -0.03
CA SER A 437 5.64 -13.72 1.12
C SER A 437 4.83 -14.36 2.23
N ASN A 438 5.10 -14.01 3.48
CA ASN A 438 4.31 -14.40 4.65
C ASN A 438 3.08 -13.49 4.89
N LYS A 439 2.82 -12.51 4.00
CA LYS A 439 1.73 -11.53 4.12
C LYS A 439 0.35 -12.00 3.63
N PRO A 440 0.20 -12.80 2.57
CA PRO A 440 -1.12 -13.18 2.06
C PRO A 440 -1.97 -13.90 3.11
N GLU A 441 -3.23 -13.45 3.27
CA GLU A 441 -4.17 -13.99 4.26
C GLU A 441 -4.48 -15.48 4.05
N THR A 442 -4.33 -15.97 2.83
CA THR A 442 -4.56 -17.37 2.45
C THR A 442 -3.67 -18.33 3.26
N LEU A 443 -2.49 -17.88 3.73
CA LEU A 443 -1.56 -18.70 4.52
C LEU A 443 -2.15 -19.19 5.84
N ALA A 444 -3.04 -18.43 6.48
CA ALA A 444 -3.68 -18.82 7.73
C ALA A 444 -4.53 -20.11 7.59
N TYR A 445 -4.96 -20.40 6.37
CA TYR A 445 -5.80 -21.55 6.04
C TYR A 445 -4.99 -22.73 5.48
N ALA A 446 -3.71 -22.56 5.17
CA ALA A 446 -2.85 -23.61 4.65
C ALA A 446 -2.67 -24.76 5.65
N ASP A 447 -2.68 -25.99 5.17
CA ASP A 447 -2.18 -27.16 5.91
C ASP A 447 -0.70 -27.41 5.60
N VAL A 448 -0.26 -27.04 4.39
CA VAL A 448 1.14 -27.04 3.94
C VAL A 448 1.47 -25.71 3.25
N ILE A 449 2.59 -25.11 3.63
CA ILE A 449 3.18 -23.92 3.01
C ILE A 449 4.49 -24.30 2.34
N LEU A 450 4.63 -23.96 1.06
CA LEU A 450 5.81 -24.26 0.25
C LEU A 450 6.49 -22.95 -0.18
N PRO A 451 7.72 -22.65 0.29
CA PRO A 451 8.41 -21.40 -0.04
C PRO A 451 8.90 -21.42 -1.50
N ALA A 452 8.42 -20.47 -2.29
CA ALA A 452 8.78 -20.34 -3.71
C ALA A 452 9.88 -19.31 -3.95
N ALA A 453 10.64 -19.48 -5.04
CA ALA A 453 11.57 -18.49 -5.57
C ALA A 453 10.81 -17.32 -6.24
N ALA A 454 11.20 -16.09 -5.93
CA ALA A 454 10.60 -14.88 -6.45
C ALA A 454 11.22 -14.44 -7.80
N TRP A 455 10.76 -13.31 -8.34
CA TRP A 455 11.42 -12.67 -9.48
C TRP A 455 12.90 -12.35 -9.15
N ALA A 456 13.79 -12.49 -10.13
CA ALA A 456 15.25 -12.45 -10.01
C ALA A 456 15.91 -13.67 -9.31
N GLU A 457 15.14 -14.55 -8.66
CA GLU A 457 15.66 -15.74 -7.98
C GLU A 457 15.52 -17.04 -8.81
N LYS A 458 14.81 -16.96 -9.95
CA LYS A 458 14.56 -18.06 -10.89
C LYS A 458 14.65 -17.57 -12.34
N GLU A 459 14.80 -18.50 -13.27
CA GLU A 459 14.85 -18.25 -14.71
C GLU A 459 13.67 -18.89 -15.44
N GLY A 460 13.29 -18.30 -16.58
CA GLY A 460 12.23 -18.82 -17.45
C GLY A 460 11.74 -17.78 -18.45
N THR A 461 10.52 -17.95 -18.94
CA THR A 461 9.94 -17.07 -19.97
C THR A 461 8.61 -16.45 -19.55
N MET A 462 8.32 -15.28 -20.11
CA MET A 462 7.00 -14.63 -20.03
C MET A 462 6.58 -14.07 -21.39
N THR A 463 5.28 -14.14 -21.69
CA THR A 463 4.67 -13.59 -22.90
C THR A 463 3.74 -12.41 -22.56
N ASN A 464 3.99 -11.26 -23.19
CA ASN A 464 3.26 -10.00 -22.95
C ASN A 464 1.98 -9.84 -23.83
N SER A 465 1.32 -8.69 -23.79
CA SER A 465 0.06 -8.44 -24.52
C SER A 465 0.19 -8.47 -26.05
N GLU A 466 1.38 -8.21 -26.61
CA GLU A 466 1.63 -8.24 -28.06
C GLU A 466 2.28 -9.55 -28.52
N ARG A 467 2.12 -10.64 -27.74
CA ARG A 467 2.66 -11.97 -28.04
C ARG A 467 4.19 -12.06 -28.00
N ARG A 468 4.83 -11.07 -27.35
CA ARG A 468 6.29 -11.02 -27.25
C ARG A 468 6.76 -11.85 -26.06
N ILE A 469 7.53 -12.89 -26.37
CA ILE A 469 8.18 -13.82 -25.44
C ILE A 469 9.52 -13.21 -25.02
N SER A 470 9.71 -13.00 -23.72
CA SER A 470 10.97 -12.49 -23.17
C SER A 470 11.62 -13.50 -22.23
N TYR A 471 12.95 -13.54 -22.26
CA TYR A 471 13.74 -14.31 -21.31
C TYR A 471 13.89 -13.60 -19.96
N LEU A 472 13.79 -14.35 -18.87
CA LEU A 472 14.06 -13.88 -17.51
C LEU A 472 15.29 -14.61 -16.97
N ASN A 473 16.37 -13.86 -16.72
CA ASN A 473 17.56 -14.38 -16.06
C ASN A 473 17.33 -14.62 -14.55
N LYS A 474 17.94 -15.67 -14.01
CA LYS A 474 18.23 -15.81 -12.58
C LYS A 474 19.43 -14.91 -12.25
N ILE A 475 19.28 -14.04 -11.25
CA ILE A 475 20.25 -12.98 -10.91
C ILE A 475 20.81 -13.18 -9.50
N VAL A 476 19.97 -13.63 -8.58
CA VAL A 476 20.31 -13.91 -7.18
C VAL A 476 19.84 -15.30 -6.78
N GLU A 477 20.39 -15.84 -5.69
CA GLU A 477 19.90 -17.08 -5.11
C GLU A 477 18.63 -16.83 -4.27
N PRO A 478 17.64 -17.74 -4.33
CA PRO A 478 16.52 -17.71 -3.40
C PRO A 478 16.98 -17.76 -1.93
N PRO A 479 16.31 -17.06 -1.00
CA PRO A 479 16.68 -17.10 0.41
C PRO A 479 16.21 -18.39 1.09
N GLY A 480 16.99 -18.87 2.06
CA GLY A 480 16.67 -20.08 2.83
C GLY A 480 16.69 -21.33 1.96
N GLU A 481 15.63 -22.13 2.05
CA GLU A 481 15.41 -23.36 1.27
C GLU A 481 14.36 -23.16 0.16
N ALA A 482 14.02 -21.91 -0.20
CA ALA A 482 13.06 -21.63 -1.26
C ALA A 482 13.59 -22.15 -2.62
N ILE A 483 12.70 -22.74 -3.43
CA ILE A 483 13.04 -23.26 -4.77
C ILE A 483 12.03 -22.80 -5.82
N ALA A 484 12.38 -22.92 -7.10
CA ALA A 484 11.51 -22.48 -8.21
C ALA A 484 10.20 -23.27 -8.27
N ASP A 485 9.10 -22.60 -8.63
CA ASP A 485 7.76 -23.21 -8.60
C ASP A 485 7.68 -24.47 -9.47
N GLY A 486 8.28 -24.45 -10.65
CA GLY A 486 8.33 -25.61 -11.56
C GLY A 486 9.06 -26.80 -10.95
N GLU A 487 10.08 -26.57 -10.14
CA GLU A 487 10.80 -27.63 -9.43
C GLU A 487 9.93 -28.27 -8.34
N ILE A 488 9.18 -27.46 -7.59
CA ILE A 488 8.23 -27.96 -6.57
C ILE A 488 7.21 -28.89 -7.23
N ILE A 489 6.63 -28.48 -8.36
CA ILE A 489 5.64 -29.25 -9.11
C ILE A 489 6.25 -30.56 -9.63
N CYS A 490 7.44 -30.52 -10.21
CA CYS A 490 8.12 -31.72 -10.70
C CYS A 490 8.50 -32.69 -9.57
N ARG A 491 8.97 -32.20 -8.41
CA ARG A 491 9.23 -33.03 -7.23
C ARG A 491 7.96 -33.71 -6.73
N PHE A 492 6.85 -32.97 -6.63
CA PHE A 492 5.55 -33.54 -6.27
C PHE A 492 5.09 -34.61 -7.27
N ALA A 493 5.14 -34.32 -8.57
CA ALA A 493 4.74 -35.27 -9.62
C ALA A 493 5.56 -36.57 -9.61
N ARG A 494 6.88 -36.48 -9.36
CA ARG A 494 7.75 -37.65 -9.21
C ARG A 494 7.36 -38.49 -7.98
N LYS A 495 7.11 -37.87 -6.83
CA LYS A 495 6.64 -38.59 -5.62
C LYS A 495 5.23 -39.17 -5.76
N MET A 496 4.38 -38.57 -6.62
CA MET A 496 3.10 -39.18 -7.03
C MET A 496 3.30 -40.47 -7.84
N GLY A 497 4.49 -40.69 -8.41
CA GLY A 497 4.83 -41.85 -9.25
C GLY A 497 4.64 -41.60 -10.75
N TYR A 498 4.50 -40.33 -11.16
CA TYR A 498 4.31 -39.96 -12.57
C TYR A 498 5.65 -39.78 -13.30
N LYS A 499 5.72 -40.28 -14.53
CA LYS A 499 6.90 -40.18 -15.42
C LYS A 499 6.87 -38.88 -16.24
N GLY A 500 8.01 -38.44 -16.78
CA GLY A 500 8.09 -37.25 -17.64
C GLY A 500 8.10 -35.92 -16.89
N PHE A 501 8.58 -35.94 -15.63
CA PHE A 501 8.78 -34.77 -14.76
C PHE A 501 10.22 -34.71 -14.21
N ASP A 502 11.11 -35.53 -14.76
CA ASP A 502 12.55 -35.61 -14.51
C ASP A 502 13.33 -34.59 -15.36
N PHE A 503 12.81 -33.36 -15.45
CA PHE A 503 13.48 -32.27 -16.14
C PHE A 503 14.70 -31.80 -15.36
N GLU A 504 15.83 -31.64 -16.05
CA GLU A 504 17.09 -31.17 -15.46
C GLU A 504 17.05 -29.69 -15.07
N ASN A 505 16.35 -28.86 -15.86
CA ASN A 505 16.29 -27.42 -15.70
C ASN A 505 15.07 -26.83 -16.47
N PRO A 506 14.76 -25.54 -16.28
CA PRO A 506 13.64 -24.89 -17.00
C PRO A 506 13.77 -24.93 -18.53
N ALA A 507 14.98 -24.92 -19.09
CA ALA A 507 15.17 -24.99 -20.55
C ALA A 507 14.65 -26.31 -21.14
N ALA A 508 14.80 -27.41 -20.41
CA ALA A 508 14.25 -28.72 -20.80
C ALA A 508 12.71 -28.72 -20.82
N ILE A 509 12.08 -28.05 -19.84
CA ILE A 509 10.62 -27.87 -19.80
C ILE A 509 10.16 -27.05 -21.01
N TYR A 510 10.82 -25.90 -21.26
CA TYR A 510 10.49 -25.04 -22.38
C TYR A 510 10.68 -25.76 -23.72
N ALA A 511 11.74 -26.56 -23.88
CA ALA A 511 11.96 -27.35 -25.09
C ALA A 511 10.83 -28.37 -25.35
N GLU A 512 10.25 -28.96 -24.30
CA GLU A 512 9.07 -29.82 -24.44
C GLU A 512 7.84 -29.02 -24.89
N HIS A 513 7.60 -27.84 -24.29
CA HIS A 513 6.53 -26.94 -24.73
C HIS A 513 6.69 -26.52 -26.20
N VAL A 514 7.89 -26.09 -26.60
CA VAL A 514 8.22 -25.71 -27.98
C VAL A 514 7.86 -26.82 -28.97
N LYS A 515 8.22 -28.07 -28.67
CA LYS A 515 7.89 -29.24 -29.53
C LYS A 515 6.38 -29.40 -29.71
N LEU A 516 5.60 -29.14 -28.67
CA LEU A 516 4.13 -29.26 -28.69
C LEU A 516 3.45 -28.17 -29.55
N THR A 517 4.13 -27.04 -29.78
CA THR A 517 3.61 -25.94 -30.64
C THR A 517 3.82 -26.16 -32.14
N ALA A 518 4.64 -27.14 -32.53
CA ALA A 518 4.93 -27.38 -33.93
C ALA A 518 3.64 -27.64 -34.73
N LYS A 519 3.52 -27.01 -35.91
CA LYS A 519 2.35 -27.12 -36.80
C LYS A 519 1.05 -26.48 -36.28
N THR A 520 1.10 -25.73 -35.17
CA THR A 520 -0.03 -24.88 -34.76
C THR A 520 0.16 -23.46 -35.29
N ASN A 521 -0.83 -22.58 -35.08
CA ASN A 521 -0.68 -21.19 -35.47
C ASN A 521 0.30 -20.43 -34.59
N ILE A 522 0.52 -20.84 -33.34
CA ILE A 522 1.48 -20.22 -32.42
C ILE A 522 2.92 -20.72 -32.57
N ASP A 523 3.20 -21.57 -33.58
CA ASP A 523 4.45 -22.33 -33.74
C ASP A 523 5.71 -21.53 -33.38
N ILE A 524 6.39 -21.97 -32.32
CA ILE A 524 7.67 -21.44 -31.82
C ILE A 524 8.82 -22.43 -31.99
N SER A 525 8.71 -23.38 -32.95
CA SER A 525 9.72 -24.43 -33.19
C SER A 525 11.13 -23.91 -33.51
N GLY A 526 11.27 -22.62 -33.83
CA GLY A 526 12.56 -21.95 -34.00
C GLY A 526 13.22 -21.48 -32.69
N LEU A 527 12.54 -21.59 -31.55
CA LEU A 527 13.02 -21.10 -30.27
C LEU A 527 13.63 -22.19 -29.39
N ASN A 528 14.64 -21.78 -28.64
CA ASN A 528 15.17 -22.44 -27.46
C ASN A 528 15.72 -21.34 -26.53
N TYR A 529 16.23 -21.71 -25.36
CA TYR A 529 16.79 -20.73 -24.42
C TYR A 529 18.01 -20.00 -24.97
N ASP A 530 18.87 -20.63 -25.77
CA ASP A 530 20.07 -19.99 -26.32
C ASP A 530 19.70 -18.84 -27.26
N VAL A 531 18.72 -19.09 -28.15
CA VAL A 531 18.16 -18.06 -29.03
C VAL A 531 17.52 -16.93 -28.22
N LEU A 532 16.74 -17.26 -27.18
CA LEU A 532 16.10 -16.25 -26.33
C LEU A 532 17.11 -15.46 -25.48
N LYS A 533 18.22 -16.05 -25.07
CA LYS A 533 19.31 -15.34 -24.37
C LYS A 533 20.05 -14.39 -25.30
N GLU A 534 20.32 -14.81 -26.54
CA GLU A 534 20.96 -13.99 -27.55
C GLU A 534 20.06 -12.82 -27.99
N ARG A 535 18.79 -13.12 -28.30
CA ARG A 535 17.82 -12.15 -28.82
C ARG A 535 17.13 -11.33 -27.74
N LYS A 536 17.20 -11.77 -26.47
CA LYS A 536 16.45 -11.29 -25.30
C LYS A 536 14.93 -11.48 -25.39
N THR A 537 14.33 -11.13 -26.54
CA THR A 537 12.88 -11.11 -26.74
C THR A 537 12.48 -11.25 -28.21
N VAL A 538 11.37 -11.93 -28.50
CA VAL A 538 10.85 -12.22 -29.86
C VAL A 538 9.33 -12.28 -29.85
N GLN A 539 8.66 -12.16 -30.99
CA GLN A 539 7.20 -12.38 -31.08
C GLN A 539 6.87 -13.74 -31.66
N TRP A 540 5.87 -14.43 -31.11
CA TRP A 540 5.31 -15.58 -31.79
C TRP A 540 4.27 -15.13 -32.84
N PRO A 541 4.12 -15.85 -33.96
CA PRO A 541 4.82 -17.11 -34.32
C PRO A 541 6.31 -16.95 -34.66
N TYR A 542 7.12 -17.96 -34.31
CA TYR A 542 8.58 -18.00 -34.54
C TYR A 542 9.01 -19.38 -35.05
N LYS A 543 8.92 -19.58 -36.37
CA LYS A 543 9.27 -20.84 -37.05
C LYS A 543 10.76 -20.88 -37.39
N LYS A 544 11.36 -22.08 -37.48
CA LYS A 544 12.78 -22.28 -37.89
C LYS A 544 13.16 -21.60 -39.21
N LYS A 545 12.22 -21.50 -40.15
CA LYS A 545 12.38 -20.83 -41.44
C LYS A 545 11.40 -19.65 -41.51
N GLY A 546 11.67 -18.61 -40.73
CA GLY A 546 10.83 -17.41 -40.63
C GLY A 546 11.66 -16.16 -40.34
N PRO A 547 11.00 -15.00 -40.16
CA PRO A 547 11.67 -13.76 -39.78
C PRO A 547 12.41 -13.88 -38.44
N LEU A 548 13.55 -13.19 -38.32
CA LEU A 548 14.45 -13.28 -37.16
C LEU A 548 13.88 -12.74 -35.84
N ASP A 549 12.87 -11.87 -35.91
CA ASP A 549 12.19 -11.30 -34.72
C ASP A 549 10.80 -11.93 -34.51
N GLY A 550 10.45 -12.91 -35.34
CA GLY A 550 9.12 -13.48 -35.45
C GLY A 550 8.15 -12.60 -36.24
N GLN A 551 6.84 -12.87 -36.10
CA GLN A 551 5.81 -12.16 -36.85
C GLN A 551 5.12 -11.08 -35.99
N ALA A 552 5.38 -9.82 -36.34
CA ALA A 552 4.87 -8.66 -35.60
C ALA A 552 3.33 -8.51 -35.68
N ARG A 553 2.75 -8.64 -36.88
CA ARG A 553 1.30 -8.49 -37.12
C ARG A 553 0.71 -9.78 -37.66
N LEU A 554 -0.45 -10.18 -37.14
CA LEU A 554 -1.19 -11.33 -37.65
C LEU A 554 -2.23 -10.88 -38.68
N PHE A 555 -2.66 -11.83 -39.53
CA PHE A 555 -3.73 -11.64 -40.52
C PHE A 555 -3.48 -10.57 -41.58
N THR A 556 -2.21 -10.24 -41.86
CA THR A 556 -1.83 -9.34 -42.97
C THR A 556 -2.18 -9.91 -44.35
N ASP A 557 -2.50 -11.19 -44.41
CA ASP A 557 -2.96 -11.94 -45.59
C ASP A 557 -4.48 -12.19 -45.60
N HIS A 558 -5.20 -11.64 -44.62
CA HIS A 558 -6.63 -11.84 -44.38
C HIS A 558 -7.06 -13.32 -44.22
N ASN A 559 -6.13 -14.23 -43.86
CA ASN A 559 -6.45 -15.62 -43.56
C ASN A 559 -6.67 -15.82 -42.07
N PHE A 560 -7.92 -15.73 -41.62
CA PHE A 560 -8.27 -15.92 -40.22
C PHE A 560 -8.22 -17.41 -39.84
N TYR A 561 -7.99 -17.71 -38.56
CA TYR A 561 -7.81 -19.09 -38.08
C TYR A 561 -9.13 -19.84 -37.87
N ARG A 562 -10.23 -19.31 -38.41
CA ARG A 562 -11.52 -20.00 -38.47
C ARG A 562 -11.54 -21.03 -39.60
N PRO A 563 -12.43 -22.04 -39.52
CA PRO A 563 -12.59 -23.03 -40.60
C PRO A 563 -12.87 -22.40 -41.97
N SER A 564 -13.66 -21.33 -42.05
CA SER A 564 -13.96 -20.63 -43.31
C SER A 564 -12.86 -19.71 -43.81
N LYS A 565 -11.77 -19.52 -43.04
CA LYS A 565 -10.71 -18.53 -43.27
C LYS A 565 -11.15 -17.06 -43.24
N LYS A 566 -12.44 -16.81 -42.96
CA LYS A 566 -13.02 -15.47 -42.78
C LYS A 566 -13.21 -15.15 -41.30
N ALA A 567 -13.09 -13.86 -40.96
CA ALA A 567 -13.46 -13.34 -39.65
C ALA A 567 -14.98 -13.39 -39.45
N PHE A 568 -15.45 -13.44 -38.21
CA PHE A 568 -16.89 -13.49 -37.89
C PHE A 568 -17.35 -12.21 -37.19
N ILE A 569 -18.22 -11.45 -37.85
CA ILE A 569 -18.87 -10.26 -37.31
C ILE A 569 -20.09 -10.73 -36.52
N SER A 570 -20.07 -10.56 -35.21
CA SER A 570 -21.06 -11.18 -34.31
C SER A 570 -22.27 -10.27 -34.06
N ALA A 571 -23.48 -10.75 -34.33
CA ALA A 571 -24.72 -10.09 -33.91
C ALA A 571 -25.05 -10.46 -32.44
N VAL A 572 -24.53 -9.67 -31.49
CA VAL A 572 -24.67 -9.93 -30.04
C VAL A 572 -25.80 -9.11 -29.42
N PRO A 573 -26.62 -9.67 -28.51
CA PRO A 573 -27.64 -8.88 -27.81
C PRO A 573 -27.03 -7.93 -26.78
N ASP A 574 -27.66 -6.78 -26.55
CA ASP A 574 -27.28 -5.79 -25.55
C ASP A 574 -28.03 -5.92 -24.21
N THR A 575 -28.79 -7.00 -24.03
CA THR A 575 -29.49 -7.30 -22.76
C THR A 575 -28.51 -7.50 -21.61
N LEU A 576 -28.59 -6.64 -20.61
CA LEU A 576 -27.77 -6.71 -19.40
C LEU A 576 -28.27 -7.79 -18.43
N THR A 577 -27.36 -8.64 -17.96
CA THR A 577 -27.65 -9.68 -16.94
C THR A 577 -27.04 -9.37 -15.57
N SER A 578 -26.36 -8.22 -15.46
CA SER A 578 -25.80 -7.69 -14.21
C SER A 578 -26.90 -7.42 -13.17
N GLU A 579 -26.46 -7.30 -11.91
CA GLU A 579 -27.35 -7.04 -10.78
C GLU A 579 -27.80 -5.58 -10.78
N LEU A 580 -28.98 -5.32 -11.35
CA LEU A 580 -29.52 -3.97 -11.49
C LEU A 580 -29.76 -3.28 -10.13
N PRO A 581 -29.55 -1.95 -10.05
CA PRO A 581 -29.95 -1.15 -8.90
C PRO A 581 -31.46 -1.23 -8.63
N ASN A 582 -31.83 -1.06 -7.36
CA ASN A 582 -33.22 -0.97 -6.88
C ASN A 582 -33.28 0.00 -5.68
N ASP A 583 -34.45 0.14 -5.06
CA ASP A 583 -34.64 1.06 -3.93
C ASP A 583 -33.72 0.76 -2.73
N ASP A 584 -33.43 -0.52 -2.49
CA ASP A 584 -32.53 -0.95 -1.40
C ASP A 584 -31.05 -0.73 -1.72
N TYR A 585 -30.67 -0.76 -3.00
CA TYR A 585 -29.29 -0.66 -3.50
C TYR A 585 -29.25 0.25 -4.74
N PRO A 586 -29.39 1.57 -4.58
CA PRO A 586 -29.67 2.49 -5.68
C PRO A 586 -28.44 2.87 -6.52
N MET A 587 -27.22 2.55 -6.08
CA MET A 587 -25.98 2.95 -6.75
C MET A 587 -25.26 1.77 -7.39
N ILE A 588 -24.47 2.03 -8.43
CA ILE A 588 -23.59 1.03 -9.06
C ILE A 588 -22.17 1.19 -8.50
N LEU A 589 -21.65 0.15 -7.87
CA LEU A 589 -20.24 0.03 -7.53
C LEU A 589 -19.44 -0.49 -8.72
N THR A 590 -18.37 0.22 -9.04
CA THR A 590 -17.26 -0.27 -9.87
C THR A 590 -15.98 -0.40 -9.04
N THR A 591 -15.12 -1.34 -9.40
CA THR A 591 -13.84 -1.57 -8.71
C THR A 591 -12.66 -1.40 -9.65
N GLY A 592 -11.50 -0.98 -9.15
CA GLY A 592 -10.31 -0.85 -9.99
C GLY A 592 -8.98 -0.86 -9.27
N ARG A 593 -8.03 -0.08 -9.80
CA ARG A 593 -6.62 -0.05 -9.38
C ARG A 593 -6.18 1.38 -9.12
N ILE A 594 -5.16 1.53 -8.27
CA ILE A 594 -4.41 2.77 -8.09
C ILE A 594 -3.02 2.65 -8.73
N ARG A 595 -2.43 3.79 -9.09
CA ARG A 595 -1.18 3.87 -9.87
C ARG A 595 -0.02 3.04 -9.31
N ASP A 596 0.24 3.14 -8.02
CA ASP A 596 1.50 2.68 -7.41
C ASP A 596 1.42 1.29 -6.79
N GLN A 597 0.22 0.72 -6.67
CA GLN A 597 0.03 -0.60 -6.08
C GLN A 597 -0.22 -1.65 -7.15
N TRP A 598 0.35 -2.84 -6.91
CA TRP A 598 0.18 -4.00 -7.77
C TRP A 598 -0.70 -5.02 -7.07
N HIS A 599 -1.83 -5.35 -7.72
CA HIS A 599 -2.72 -6.43 -7.32
C HIS A 599 -3.08 -6.40 -5.83
N THR A 600 -2.74 -7.43 -5.03
CA THR A 600 -3.06 -7.51 -3.58
C THR A 600 -1.95 -6.96 -2.68
N MET A 601 -1.04 -6.14 -3.21
CA MET A 601 0.05 -5.49 -2.44
C MET A 601 1.06 -6.45 -1.77
N SER A 602 1.08 -7.74 -2.08
CA SER A 602 2.05 -8.70 -1.50
C SER A 602 3.50 -8.38 -1.89
N LYS A 603 3.71 -7.72 -3.03
CA LYS A 603 5.03 -7.24 -3.49
C LYS A 603 5.20 -5.74 -3.29
N THR A 604 4.30 -4.93 -3.84
CA THR A 604 4.41 -3.47 -3.85
C THR A 604 4.11 -2.82 -2.50
N GLY A 605 3.29 -3.45 -1.66
CA GLY A 605 2.92 -2.92 -0.35
C GLY A 605 4.06 -2.89 0.68
N LYS A 606 5.19 -3.58 0.44
CA LYS A 606 6.40 -3.42 1.28
C LYS A 606 7.31 -2.28 0.86
N VAL A 607 7.16 -1.74 -0.35
CA VAL A 607 7.98 -0.62 -0.83
C VAL A 607 7.36 0.68 -0.31
N ASN A 608 8.06 1.37 0.60
CA ASN A 608 7.47 2.52 1.30
C ASN A 608 7.21 3.70 0.37
N LYS A 609 8.04 3.92 -0.65
CA LYS A 609 7.78 4.89 -1.72
C LYS A 609 6.43 4.70 -2.42
N LEU A 610 6.01 3.46 -2.66
CA LEU A 610 4.76 3.16 -3.38
C LEU A 610 3.52 3.38 -2.49
N ASN A 611 3.70 3.43 -1.16
CA ASN A 611 2.63 3.65 -0.19
C ASN A 611 2.37 5.13 0.13
N GLN A 612 3.09 6.08 -0.49
CA GLN A 612 2.98 7.50 -0.11
C GLN A 612 1.72 8.19 -0.65
N HIS A 613 1.22 7.80 -1.83
CA HIS A 613 0.07 8.48 -2.46
C HIS A 613 -1.28 8.09 -1.84
N TYR A 614 -1.51 6.79 -1.62
CA TYR A 614 -2.72 6.28 -0.97
C TYR A 614 -2.32 5.26 0.08
N LYS A 615 -2.64 5.56 1.35
CA LYS A 615 -2.30 4.72 2.50
C LYS A 615 -3.41 3.76 2.89
N GLN A 616 -4.66 4.06 2.49
CA GLN A 616 -5.87 3.35 2.86
C GLN A 616 -6.82 3.25 1.66
N ALA A 617 -7.76 2.30 1.72
CA ALA A 617 -8.87 2.23 0.79
C ALA A 617 -9.81 3.42 0.98
N PHE A 618 -10.52 3.81 -0.08
CA PHE A 618 -11.43 4.95 -0.09
C PHE A 618 -12.61 4.71 -1.03
N LEU A 619 -13.76 5.30 -0.71
CA LEU A 619 -14.94 5.36 -1.58
C LEU A 619 -14.91 6.65 -2.38
N GLU A 620 -14.68 6.56 -3.69
CA GLU A 620 -14.88 7.72 -4.56
C GLU A 620 -16.37 7.88 -4.91
N ILE A 621 -16.93 9.06 -4.64
CA ILE A 621 -18.34 9.38 -4.82
C ILE A 621 -18.52 10.77 -5.44
N HIS A 622 -19.53 10.93 -6.30
CA HIS A 622 -19.84 12.19 -6.96
C HIS A 622 -20.36 13.24 -5.95
N PRO A 623 -20.00 14.54 -6.06
CA PRO A 623 -20.41 15.58 -5.11
C PRO A 623 -21.91 15.66 -4.87
N HIS A 624 -22.71 15.59 -5.94
CA HIS A 624 -24.18 15.60 -5.83
C HIS A 624 -24.69 14.41 -4.99
N ASP A 625 -24.14 13.21 -5.19
CA ASP A 625 -24.63 12.03 -4.47
C ASP A 625 -24.16 12.04 -3.02
N ALA A 626 -22.95 12.57 -2.76
CA ALA A 626 -22.46 12.80 -1.41
C ALA A 626 -23.36 13.81 -0.65
N GLU A 627 -23.78 14.90 -1.31
CA GLU A 627 -24.70 15.89 -0.74
C GLU A 627 -26.05 15.26 -0.37
N VAL A 628 -26.66 14.49 -1.28
CA VAL A 628 -27.92 13.76 -1.02
C VAL A 628 -27.80 12.80 0.16
N LEU A 629 -26.64 12.15 0.32
CA LEU A 629 -26.37 11.19 1.40
C LEU A 629 -25.82 11.83 2.68
N GLY A 630 -25.62 13.15 2.72
CA GLY A 630 -25.04 13.85 3.87
C GLY A 630 -23.58 13.51 4.16
N LEU A 631 -22.83 13.10 3.14
CA LEU A 631 -21.42 12.73 3.20
C LEU A 631 -20.51 13.92 2.85
N LYS A 632 -19.43 14.10 3.61
CA LYS A 632 -18.36 15.07 3.36
C LYS A 632 -17.06 14.35 3.02
N GLU A 633 -16.05 15.09 2.56
CA GLU A 633 -14.69 14.57 2.34
C GLU A 633 -14.14 13.96 3.65
N LEU A 634 -13.52 12.77 3.57
CA LEU A 634 -12.99 12.00 4.70
C LEU A 634 -14.02 11.49 5.73
N ASP A 635 -15.32 11.68 5.54
CA ASP A 635 -16.34 10.97 6.33
C ASP A 635 -16.16 9.45 6.17
N ILE A 636 -16.55 8.69 7.18
CA ILE A 636 -16.60 7.23 7.06
C ILE A 636 -17.93 6.84 6.42
N ALA A 637 -17.86 6.13 5.30
CA ALA A 637 -19.01 5.54 4.64
C ALA A 637 -19.07 4.04 4.90
N VAL A 638 -20.28 3.53 5.14
CA VAL A 638 -20.62 2.11 5.11
C VAL A 638 -21.27 1.83 3.77
N ILE A 639 -20.66 0.95 2.99
CA ILE A 639 -21.16 0.51 1.69
C ILE A 639 -21.66 -0.90 1.88
N THR A 640 -22.93 -1.15 1.54
CA THR A 640 -23.56 -2.45 1.66
C THR A 640 -24.01 -2.97 0.30
N SER A 641 -23.91 -4.28 0.11
CA SER A 641 -24.46 -5.01 -1.02
C SER A 641 -25.19 -6.25 -0.51
N ARG A 642 -25.82 -7.04 -1.37
CA ARG A 642 -26.48 -8.29 -0.96
C ARG A 642 -25.52 -9.35 -0.41
N ARG A 643 -24.20 -9.17 -0.56
CA ARG A 643 -23.16 -10.11 -0.07
C ARG A 643 -22.48 -9.67 1.22
N GLY A 644 -22.52 -8.39 1.56
CA GLY A 644 -21.84 -7.89 2.74
C GLY A 644 -21.62 -6.40 2.72
N GLU A 645 -20.61 -5.97 3.46
CA GLU A 645 -20.35 -4.56 3.71
C GLU A 645 -18.84 -4.25 3.72
N VAL A 646 -18.54 -2.98 3.47
CA VAL A 646 -17.21 -2.35 3.50
C VAL A 646 -17.35 -1.00 4.19
N GLN A 647 -16.33 -0.59 4.94
CA GLN A 647 -16.30 0.65 5.68
C GLN A 647 -14.98 1.38 5.42
N VAL A 648 -15.06 2.51 4.72
CA VAL A 648 -13.88 3.28 4.26
C VAL A 648 -14.16 4.78 4.27
N GLN A 649 -13.10 5.58 4.21
CA GLN A 649 -13.21 7.04 4.06
C GLN A 649 -13.76 7.40 2.68
N THR A 650 -14.59 8.44 2.61
CA THR A 650 -15.07 9.05 1.38
C THR A 650 -13.99 9.90 0.73
N LYS A 651 -14.00 9.92 -0.60
CA LYS A 651 -13.27 10.84 -1.46
C LYS A 651 -14.27 11.45 -2.44
N ILE A 652 -14.58 12.72 -2.29
CA ILE A 652 -15.55 13.42 -3.13
C ILE A 652 -14.86 13.87 -4.42
N SER A 653 -15.43 13.49 -5.56
CA SER A 653 -14.81 13.74 -6.86
C SER A 653 -15.86 13.88 -7.96
N ALA A 654 -15.83 14.99 -8.70
CA ALA A 654 -16.69 15.16 -9.89
C ALA A 654 -16.24 14.26 -11.06
N GLN A 655 -15.13 13.53 -10.92
CA GLN A 655 -14.60 12.64 -11.97
C GLN A 655 -15.39 11.33 -12.09
N ILE A 656 -16.10 10.89 -11.06
CA ILE A 656 -16.98 9.70 -11.12
C ILE A 656 -18.39 10.12 -11.56
N LYS A 657 -19.05 9.35 -12.43
CA LYS A 657 -20.42 9.63 -12.88
C LYS A 657 -21.42 9.57 -11.71
N LYS A 658 -22.42 10.45 -11.73
CA LYS A 658 -23.58 10.40 -10.82
C LYS A 658 -24.25 9.02 -10.82
N GLY A 659 -24.61 8.50 -9.65
CA GLY A 659 -25.18 7.17 -9.45
C GLY A 659 -24.16 6.03 -9.46
N VAL A 660 -22.87 6.33 -9.64
CA VAL A 660 -21.77 5.35 -9.66
C VAL A 660 -20.78 5.68 -8.55
N VAL A 661 -20.27 4.65 -7.88
CA VAL A 661 -19.22 4.78 -6.86
C VAL A 661 -18.05 3.86 -7.16
N PHE A 662 -16.85 4.22 -6.68
CA PHE A 662 -15.63 3.47 -6.96
C PHE A 662 -14.87 3.04 -5.70
N LEU A 663 -14.43 1.78 -5.67
CA LEU A 663 -13.51 1.24 -4.65
C LEU A 663 -12.26 0.60 -5.27
N PRO A 664 -11.04 0.93 -4.79
CA PRO A 664 -9.83 0.20 -5.14
C PRO A 664 -9.77 -1.17 -4.42
N MET A 665 -9.41 -2.24 -5.12
CA MET A 665 -9.45 -3.60 -4.54
C MET A 665 -8.24 -4.01 -3.68
N HIS A 666 -7.25 -3.13 -3.53
CA HIS A 666 -5.88 -3.55 -3.18
C HIS A 666 -5.73 -4.09 -1.75
N TRP A 667 -6.60 -3.66 -0.84
CA TRP A 667 -6.53 -3.95 0.58
C TRP A 667 -7.32 -5.23 0.93
N GLY A 668 -6.66 -6.10 1.68
CA GLY A 668 -7.27 -7.24 2.36
C GLY A 668 -7.66 -6.88 3.80
N LYS A 669 -7.50 -7.83 4.73
CA LYS A 669 -7.69 -7.57 6.16
C LYS A 669 -6.63 -6.62 6.71
N ILE A 670 -7.06 -5.70 7.57
CA ILE A 670 -6.18 -4.87 8.39
C ILE A 670 -6.44 -5.23 9.85
N LEU A 671 -5.41 -5.75 10.53
CA LEU A 671 -5.50 -6.19 11.94
C LEU A 671 -6.68 -7.16 12.18
N GLY A 672 -6.89 -8.10 11.25
CA GLY A 672 -7.97 -9.09 11.33
C GLY A 672 -9.36 -8.62 10.85
N ASN A 673 -9.56 -7.31 10.62
CA ASN A 673 -10.82 -6.75 10.14
C ASN A 673 -10.88 -6.72 8.60
N ASP A 674 -11.95 -7.25 8.00
CA ASP A 674 -12.13 -7.40 6.55
C ASP A 674 -12.92 -6.27 5.86
N LEU A 675 -13.43 -5.30 6.61
CA LEU A 675 -14.29 -4.23 6.08
C LEU A 675 -13.55 -3.25 5.16
N ASN A 676 -12.24 -3.38 4.96
CA ASN A 676 -11.49 -2.62 3.94
C ASN A 676 -11.46 -3.32 2.56
N ARG A 677 -12.01 -4.53 2.48
CA ARG A 677 -11.87 -5.42 1.32
C ARG A 677 -13.00 -5.20 0.32
N ALA A 678 -12.76 -4.44 -0.75
CA ALA A 678 -13.76 -4.10 -1.76
C ALA A 678 -14.55 -5.32 -2.30
N ASN A 679 -13.87 -6.45 -2.48
CA ASN A 679 -14.49 -7.67 -3.01
C ASN A 679 -15.37 -8.44 -2.00
N ASN A 680 -15.59 -7.91 -0.80
CA ASN A 680 -16.70 -8.34 0.05
C ASN A 680 -18.07 -7.92 -0.53
N LEU A 681 -18.08 -6.88 -1.39
CA LEU A 681 -19.30 -6.35 -1.97
C LEU A 681 -19.64 -6.99 -3.33
N THR A 682 -18.63 -7.40 -4.08
CA THR A 682 -18.74 -7.68 -5.52
C THR A 682 -19.56 -8.92 -5.84
N SER A 683 -20.29 -8.83 -6.96
CA SER A 683 -21.18 -9.89 -7.44
C SER A 683 -20.40 -11.16 -7.80
N ASP A 684 -21.00 -12.31 -7.52
CA ASP A 684 -20.55 -13.64 -7.94
C ASP A 684 -21.16 -14.07 -9.29
N ARG A 685 -21.94 -13.19 -9.95
CA ARG A 685 -22.38 -13.42 -11.33
C ARG A 685 -21.18 -13.50 -12.26
N VAL A 686 -21.27 -14.42 -13.22
CA VAL A 686 -20.23 -14.66 -14.21
C VAL A 686 -20.80 -14.63 -15.62
N ASP A 687 -19.96 -14.26 -16.59
CA ASP A 687 -20.28 -14.44 -18.01
C ASP A 687 -20.55 -15.93 -18.32
N PRO A 688 -21.60 -16.27 -19.09
CA PRO A 688 -21.98 -17.66 -19.31
C PRO A 688 -20.95 -18.46 -20.13
N ILE A 689 -20.15 -17.81 -20.96
CA ILE A 689 -19.16 -18.43 -21.86
C ILE A 689 -17.78 -18.42 -21.20
N SER A 690 -17.29 -17.24 -20.80
CA SER A 690 -15.94 -17.10 -20.25
C SER A 690 -15.86 -17.42 -18.77
N LYS A 691 -17.00 -17.45 -18.05
CA LYS A 691 -17.05 -17.61 -16.59
C LYS A 691 -16.28 -16.51 -15.83
N GLU A 692 -16.09 -15.35 -16.46
CA GLU A 692 -15.45 -14.19 -15.84
C GLU A 692 -16.44 -13.44 -14.93
N PRO A 693 -16.08 -13.04 -13.70
CA PRO A 693 -17.01 -12.38 -12.78
C PRO A 693 -17.32 -10.90 -13.09
N ASP A 694 -18.50 -10.47 -12.65
CA ASP A 694 -19.06 -9.12 -12.84
C ASP A 694 -18.53 -8.08 -11.82
N PHE A 695 -17.21 -7.85 -11.80
CA PHE A 695 -16.58 -6.93 -10.84
C PHE A 695 -16.87 -5.44 -11.07
N LYS A 696 -17.32 -5.08 -12.27
CA LYS A 696 -17.53 -3.67 -12.68
C LYS A 696 -18.97 -3.21 -12.52
N TYR A 697 -19.86 -4.09 -12.09
CA TYR A 697 -21.26 -3.80 -11.90
C TYR A 697 -21.81 -4.54 -10.66
N CYS A 698 -21.94 -3.82 -9.54
CA CYS A 698 -22.61 -4.35 -8.36
C CYS A 698 -23.54 -3.29 -7.77
N ALA A 699 -24.81 -3.62 -7.57
CA ALA A 699 -25.75 -2.74 -6.89
C ALA A 699 -25.36 -2.62 -5.40
N VAL A 700 -25.20 -1.39 -4.93
CA VAL A 700 -24.84 -1.06 -3.54
C VAL A 700 -25.70 0.07 -2.98
N ASN A 701 -25.75 0.11 -1.66
CA ASN A 701 -26.22 1.24 -0.88
C ASN A 701 -25.03 1.87 -0.14
N VAL A 702 -25.04 3.19 -0.02
CA VAL A 702 -23.99 3.96 0.64
C VAL A 702 -24.62 4.79 1.73
N GLN A 703 -24.11 4.66 2.95
CA GLN A 703 -24.59 5.40 4.11
C GLN A 703 -23.44 6.00 4.89
N LYS A 704 -23.68 7.14 5.53
CA LYS A 704 -22.74 7.68 6.51
C LYS A 704 -22.67 6.75 7.71
N TYR A 705 -21.45 6.43 8.14
CA TYR A 705 -21.25 5.74 9.40
C TYR A 705 -21.76 6.61 10.55
N VAL A 706 -22.68 6.07 11.33
CA VAL A 706 -23.20 6.72 12.53
C VAL A 706 -22.64 5.99 13.74
N LYS A 707 -21.77 6.68 14.48
CA LYS A 707 -21.23 6.19 15.73
C LYS A 707 -22.34 6.16 16.81
N PRO A 708 -22.49 5.10 17.60
CA PRO A 708 -23.38 5.12 18.77
C PRO A 708 -22.85 6.06 19.87
N PHE A 709 -23.77 6.69 20.60
CA PHE A 709 -23.44 7.53 21.76
C PHE A 709 -22.68 6.73 22.83
N GLN A 710 -21.65 7.34 23.41
CA GLN A 710 -20.85 6.76 24.49
C GLN A 710 -20.47 7.79 25.54
N ARG A 711 -20.45 7.35 26.80
CA ARG A 711 -19.85 8.07 27.93
C ARG A 711 -18.37 7.71 28.01
N ILE A 712 -17.51 8.71 27.87
CA ILE A 712 -16.07 8.56 27.84
C ILE A 712 -15.48 9.17 29.10
N VAL A 713 -14.78 8.35 29.88
CA VAL A 713 -14.00 8.82 31.02
C VAL A 713 -12.52 8.87 30.64
N VAL A 714 -11.87 10.00 30.92
CA VAL A 714 -10.43 10.18 30.73
C VAL A 714 -9.75 10.38 32.08
N ILE A 715 -8.77 9.55 32.42
CA ILE A 715 -7.98 9.69 33.65
C ILE A 715 -6.65 10.36 33.32
N GLY A 716 -6.46 11.59 33.79
CA GLY A 716 -5.29 12.43 33.53
C GLY A 716 -5.59 13.58 32.57
N ALA A 717 -4.92 14.72 32.78
CA ALA A 717 -5.09 15.94 31.98
C ALA A 717 -3.77 16.42 31.33
N GLY A 718 -2.95 15.47 30.88
CA GLY A 718 -1.69 15.74 30.19
C GLY A 718 -1.85 15.92 28.68
N ALA A 719 -0.72 15.85 27.96
CA ALA A 719 -0.68 15.99 26.49
C ALA A 719 -1.56 14.96 25.75
N GLY A 720 -1.61 13.71 26.23
CA GLY A 720 -2.44 12.66 25.63
C GLY A 720 -3.94 12.96 25.74
N ALA A 721 -4.41 13.35 26.93
CA ALA A 721 -5.81 13.72 27.14
C ALA A 721 -6.21 14.97 26.34
N TYR A 722 -5.34 15.99 26.31
CA TYR A 722 -5.56 17.17 25.46
C TYR A 722 -5.65 16.80 23.97
N GLY A 723 -4.71 15.98 23.49
CA GLY A 723 -4.70 15.48 22.11
C GLY A 723 -5.95 14.69 21.78
N PHE A 724 -6.44 13.88 22.72
CA PHE A 724 -7.69 13.13 22.58
C PHE A 724 -8.88 14.08 22.47
N VAL A 725 -9.12 14.97 23.44
CA VAL A 725 -10.26 15.89 23.40
C VAL A 725 -10.30 16.69 22.10
N LYS A 726 -9.16 17.24 21.70
CA LYS A 726 -9.09 18.05 20.49
C LYS A 726 -9.43 17.23 19.24
N SER A 727 -8.76 16.10 19.05
CA SER A 727 -8.98 15.25 17.87
C SER A 727 -10.40 14.69 17.87
N TYR A 728 -10.92 14.33 19.04
CA TYR A 728 -12.24 13.73 19.20
C TYR A 728 -13.34 14.70 18.83
N ARG A 729 -13.26 15.95 19.29
CA ARG A 729 -14.24 16.99 18.96
C ARG A 729 -14.17 17.50 17.52
N GLU A 730 -13.09 17.21 16.79
CA GLU A 730 -13.05 17.41 15.34
C GLU A 730 -13.94 16.41 14.59
N LEU A 731 -14.25 15.24 15.18
CA LEU A 731 -15.07 14.18 14.56
C LEU A 731 -16.45 13.97 15.21
N ASN A 732 -16.58 14.24 16.51
CA ASN A 732 -17.79 13.97 17.29
C ASN A 732 -18.07 15.05 18.34
N ALA A 733 -19.21 15.72 18.23
CA ALA A 733 -19.64 16.77 19.15
C ALA A 733 -20.56 16.24 20.29
N ASP A 734 -21.11 15.04 20.14
CA ASP A 734 -22.27 14.60 20.91
C ASP A 734 -21.92 13.80 22.17
N ASP A 735 -20.88 12.96 22.13
CA ASP A 735 -20.54 12.07 23.25
C ASP A 735 -20.18 12.82 24.52
N GLU A 736 -20.46 12.24 25.69
CA GLU A 736 -20.07 12.81 26.97
C GLU A 736 -18.61 12.49 27.28
N ILE A 737 -17.80 13.51 27.59
CA ILE A 737 -16.40 13.33 28.00
C ILE A 737 -16.20 13.91 29.39
N THR A 738 -15.96 13.04 30.37
CA THR A 738 -15.56 13.44 31.73
C THR A 738 -14.08 13.18 31.95
N ILE A 739 -13.34 14.19 32.40
CA ILE A 739 -11.89 14.16 32.54
C ILE A 739 -11.52 14.39 34.00
N PHE A 740 -10.72 13.51 34.57
CA PHE A 740 -10.22 13.63 35.95
C PHE A 740 -8.78 14.11 35.96
N SER A 741 -8.52 15.25 36.60
CA SER A 741 -7.18 15.81 36.78
C SER A 741 -6.82 15.88 38.25
N LYS A 742 -5.70 15.26 38.63
CA LYS A 742 -5.12 15.42 39.97
C LYS A 742 -4.64 16.85 40.24
N GLU A 743 -4.22 17.58 39.21
CA GLU A 743 -3.76 18.96 39.33
C GLU A 743 -4.96 19.92 39.26
N ASN A 744 -4.91 20.99 40.06
CA ASN A 744 -5.93 22.05 40.06
C ASN A 744 -5.63 23.15 39.01
N HIS A 745 -5.35 22.75 37.78
CA HIS A 745 -4.97 23.63 36.67
C HIS A 745 -5.68 23.22 35.36
N PRO A 746 -5.87 24.16 34.41
CA PRO A 746 -6.31 23.84 33.05
C PRO A 746 -5.27 22.97 32.31
N PHE A 747 -5.59 22.49 31.11
CA PHE A 747 -4.58 21.88 30.23
C PHE A 747 -3.45 22.87 29.95
N TYR A 748 -2.20 22.48 30.20
CA TYR A 748 -1.03 23.33 29.94
C TYR A 748 0.17 22.54 29.38
N ASN A 749 1.07 23.24 28.71
CA ASN A 749 2.28 22.67 28.15
C ASN A 749 3.42 22.61 29.18
N ARG A 750 3.54 21.48 29.88
CA ARG A 750 4.61 21.26 30.87
C ARG A 750 6.04 21.30 30.29
N VAL A 751 6.21 21.11 28.99
CA VAL A 751 7.54 21.16 28.33
C VAL A 751 8.07 22.60 28.30
N MET A 752 7.21 23.60 28.44
CA MET A 752 7.56 25.03 28.44
C MET A 752 7.79 25.59 29.85
N LEU A 753 7.81 24.74 30.88
CA LEU A 753 8.11 25.18 32.25
C LEU A 753 9.49 25.84 32.40
N PRO A 754 10.57 25.42 31.70
CA PRO A 754 11.84 26.14 31.73
C PRO A 754 11.69 27.63 31.32
N ASP A 755 11.02 27.88 30.19
CA ASP A 755 10.77 29.21 29.63
C ASP A 755 9.87 30.06 30.57
N TYR A 756 8.96 29.41 31.31
CA TYR A 756 8.15 30.06 32.36
C TYR A 756 8.97 30.46 33.60
N ILE A 757 9.98 29.65 33.94
CA ILE A 757 10.86 29.92 35.08
C ILE A 757 11.82 31.06 34.77
N SER A 758 12.40 31.08 33.56
CA SER A 758 13.25 32.20 33.09
C SER A 758 12.46 33.50 32.90
N GLY A 759 11.14 33.40 32.70
CA GLY A 759 10.27 34.56 32.45
C GLY A 759 10.18 34.96 30.98
N GLU A 760 10.77 34.16 30.08
CA GLU A 760 10.59 34.28 28.63
C GLU A 760 9.12 34.07 28.24
N GLN A 761 8.42 33.17 28.95
CA GLN A 761 6.98 32.96 28.80
C GLN A 761 6.20 33.22 30.09
N GLN A 762 5.02 33.81 29.94
CA GLN A 762 4.03 33.98 30.99
C GLN A 762 3.12 32.75 31.07
N TRP A 763 2.48 32.53 32.22
CA TRP A 763 1.63 31.36 32.46
C TRP A 763 0.54 31.19 31.39
N GLU A 764 -0.05 32.30 30.96
CA GLU A 764 -1.13 32.33 29.97
C GLU A 764 -0.70 31.76 28.62
N GLN A 765 0.60 31.81 28.30
CA GLN A 765 1.17 31.25 27.06
C GLN A 765 1.40 29.74 27.16
N LEU A 766 1.45 29.18 28.36
CA LEU A 766 1.56 27.74 28.60
C LEU A 766 0.20 27.05 28.57
N VAL A 767 -0.88 27.77 28.87
CA VAL A 767 -2.26 27.24 28.87
C VAL A 767 -2.65 26.83 27.44
N LYS A 768 -3.04 25.56 27.28
CA LYS A 768 -3.45 24.97 25.99
C LYS A 768 -4.96 25.02 25.75
N MET A 769 -5.74 25.14 26.81
CA MET A 769 -7.20 25.29 26.78
C MET A 769 -7.59 26.18 27.96
N LYS A 770 -8.14 27.35 27.65
CA LYS A 770 -8.62 28.29 28.65
C LYS A 770 -9.96 27.82 29.21
N ASP A 771 -10.28 28.24 30.42
CA ASP A 771 -11.55 27.92 31.09
C ASP A 771 -12.76 28.36 30.27
N SER A 772 -12.64 29.45 29.50
CA SER A 772 -13.67 29.94 28.58
C SER A 772 -13.89 29.04 27.36
N GLU A 773 -12.93 28.18 27.02
CA GLU A 773 -12.99 27.29 25.85
C GLU A 773 -13.58 25.92 26.20
N GLU A 774 -13.55 25.50 27.47
CA GLU A 774 -14.06 24.18 27.90
C GLU A 774 -15.52 23.92 27.51
N PRO A 775 -16.46 24.88 27.66
CA PRO A 775 -17.85 24.68 27.23
C PRO A 775 -17.97 24.41 25.73
N ALA A 776 -17.11 25.02 24.90
CA ALA A 776 -17.12 24.82 23.45
C ALA A 776 -16.69 23.41 23.05
N TYR A 777 -15.88 22.74 23.86
CA TYR A 777 -15.52 21.33 23.67
C TYR A 777 -16.51 20.35 24.31
N ASN A 778 -17.58 20.83 24.97
CA ASN A 778 -18.56 19.98 25.66
C ASN A 778 -17.88 18.92 26.54
N ILE A 779 -16.94 19.32 27.39
CA ILE A 779 -16.21 18.43 28.31
C ILE A 779 -16.51 18.78 29.75
N ARG A 780 -16.42 17.79 30.64
CA ARG A 780 -16.46 17.96 32.08
C ARG A 780 -15.08 17.72 32.68
N LEU A 781 -14.29 18.78 32.87
CA LEU A 781 -12.96 18.70 33.50
C LEU A 781 -13.06 18.84 35.03
N LEU A 782 -12.83 17.74 35.75
CA LEU A 782 -12.78 17.70 37.21
C LEU A 782 -11.34 17.90 37.70
N ARG A 783 -11.04 19.14 38.09
CA ARG A 783 -9.71 19.58 38.56
C ARG A 783 -9.50 19.27 40.05
N GLY A 784 -8.29 18.90 40.44
CA GLY A 784 -7.96 18.51 41.81
C GLY A 784 -8.57 17.19 42.30
N VAL A 785 -9.10 16.37 41.38
CA VAL A 785 -9.79 15.11 41.67
C VAL A 785 -9.02 13.96 41.02
N SER A 786 -8.49 13.04 41.83
CA SER A 786 -7.86 11.79 41.36
C SER A 786 -8.87 10.65 41.29
N ILE A 787 -8.58 9.65 40.44
CA ILE A 787 -9.26 8.36 40.48
C ILE A 787 -8.47 7.42 41.40
N GLU A 788 -9.17 6.82 42.37
CA GLU A 788 -8.59 5.89 43.33
C GLU A 788 -8.84 4.42 42.97
N LYS A 789 -9.97 4.12 42.30
CA LYS A 789 -10.32 2.76 41.88
C LYS A 789 -11.00 2.73 40.51
N ILE A 790 -10.68 1.72 39.70
CA ILE A 790 -11.40 1.36 38.48
C ILE A 790 -12.08 0.02 38.72
N ASP A 791 -13.40 -0.01 38.62
CA ASP A 791 -14.24 -1.21 38.61
C ASP A 791 -14.55 -1.57 37.16
N ARG A 792 -13.92 -2.64 36.67
CA ARG A 792 -14.03 -3.08 35.27
C ARG A 792 -15.30 -3.87 35.00
N GLU A 793 -15.79 -4.59 36.00
CA GLU A 793 -16.98 -5.43 35.86
C GLU A 793 -18.23 -4.57 35.72
N ASN A 794 -18.34 -3.52 36.55
CA ASN A 794 -19.47 -2.58 36.52
C ASN A 794 -19.25 -1.38 35.61
N LYS A 795 -18.08 -1.28 34.95
CA LYS A 795 -17.64 -0.12 34.16
C LYS A 795 -17.80 1.22 34.89
N GLN A 796 -17.20 1.30 36.08
CA GLN A 796 -17.23 2.48 36.95
C GLN A 796 -15.82 2.93 37.37
N VAL A 797 -15.62 4.23 37.54
CA VAL A 797 -14.47 4.78 38.26
C VAL A 797 -14.92 5.41 39.57
N ILE A 798 -14.09 5.29 40.61
CA ILE A 798 -14.32 5.90 41.92
C ILE A 798 -13.24 6.94 42.16
N ASP A 799 -13.67 8.18 42.37
CA ASP A 799 -12.76 9.31 42.58
C ASP A 799 -12.34 9.49 44.04
N SER A 800 -11.43 10.43 44.31
CA SER A 800 -10.89 10.73 45.64
C SER A 800 -11.92 11.28 46.63
N ARG A 801 -13.14 11.59 46.17
CA ARG A 801 -14.28 12.00 46.99
C ARG A 801 -15.23 10.83 47.27
N GLY A 802 -14.93 9.64 46.75
CA GLY A 802 -15.78 8.45 46.82
C GLY A 802 -16.94 8.46 45.82
N ILE A 803 -16.97 9.39 44.86
CA ILE A 803 -18.05 9.49 43.86
C ILE A 803 -17.79 8.49 42.74
N LYS A 804 -18.83 7.75 42.37
CA LYS A 804 -18.83 6.80 41.26
C LYS A 804 -19.22 7.50 39.95
N THR A 805 -18.49 7.25 38.88
CA THR A 805 -18.82 7.71 37.52
C THR A 805 -18.80 6.52 36.57
N ASP A 806 -19.90 6.30 35.86
CA ASP A 806 -20.02 5.24 34.85
C ASP A 806 -19.25 5.63 33.57
N TYR A 807 -18.78 4.63 32.84
CA TYR A 807 -18.20 4.81 31.51
C TYR A 807 -18.63 3.70 30.55
N ASP A 808 -18.69 4.03 29.27
CA ASP A 808 -18.76 3.04 28.20
C ASP A 808 -17.35 2.77 27.65
N VAL A 809 -16.51 3.83 27.63
CA VAL A 809 -15.09 3.79 27.28
C VAL A 809 -14.25 4.51 28.33
N LEU A 810 -13.14 3.90 28.72
CA LEU A 810 -12.16 4.49 29.65
C LEU A 810 -10.82 4.73 28.94
N LEU A 811 -10.31 5.95 28.99
CA LEU A 811 -9.00 6.33 28.47
C LEU A 811 -8.05 6.67 29.63
N ILE A 812 -7.02 5.87 29.83
CA ILE A 812 -6.01 6.11 30.86
C ILE A 812 -4.85 6.91 30.24
N ALA A 813 -4.64 8.13 30.73
CA ALA A 813 -3.61 9.07 30.27
C ALA A 813 -2.91 9.74 31.48
N THR A 814 -2.61 8.95 32.52
CA THR A 814 -2.07 9.40 33.81
C THR A 814 -0.64 9.94 33.77
N GLY A 815 0.04 9.84 32.61
CA GLY A 815 1.40 10.33 32.39
C GLY A 815 2.42 9.71 33.34
N SER A 816 3.49 10.46 33.62
CA SER A 816 4.55 10.04 34.54
C SER A 816 4.89 11.11 35.58
N ARG A 817 5.48 10.65 36.69
CA ARG A 817 6.07 11.46 37.75
C ARG A 817 7.58 11.53 37.61
N ALA A 818 8.21 12.53 38.21
CA ALA A 818 9.68 12.60 38.27
C ALA A 818 10.25 11.40 39.06
N SER A 819 11.36 10.86 38.59
CA SER A 819 12.11 9.85 39.34
C SER A 819 12.92 10.53 40.45
N ILE A 820 12.69 10.12 41.70
CA ILE A 820 13.37 10.66 42.88
C ILE A 820 14.28 9.57 43.48
N PRO A 821 15.57 9.83 43.73
CA PRO A 821 16.44 8.88 44.43
C PRO A 821 15.91 8.55 45.82
N LYS A 822 15.98 7.28 46.25
CA LYS A 822 15.38 6.79 47.51
C LYS A 822 15.78 7.59 48.76
N ASN A 823 17.01 8.09 48.81
CA ASN A 823 17.56 8.78 49.98
C ASN A 823 17.46 10.32 49.88
N THR A 824 16.63 10.83 48.98
CA THR A 824 16.44 12.28 48.84
C THR A 824 15.56 12.78 49.98
N PRO A 825 16.03 13.72 50.82
CA PRO A 825 15.23 14.27 51.90
C PRO A 825 14.13 15.19 51.35
N SER A 826 13.01 15.27 52.07
CA SER A 826 11.99 16.30 51.84
C SER A 826 12.45 17.62 52.47
N LEU A 827 13.41 18.29 51.84
CA LEU A 827 14.02 19.53 52.31
C LEU A 827 13.72 20.70 51.34
N PRO A 828 13.28 21.88 51.82
CA PRO A 828 13.13 23.06 50.97
C PRO A 828 14.42 23.39 50.21
N GLY A 829 14.30 23.60 48.90
CA GLY A 829 15.44 23.79 47.99
C GLY A 829 15.73 22.61 47.06
N ILE A 830 14.99 21.49 47.18
CA ILE A 830 15.09 20.35 46.25
C ILE A 830 13.82 20.30 45.39
N PHE A 831 13.98 20.33 44.06
CA PHE A 831 12.87 20.42 43.10
C PHE A 831 12.97 19.36 42.01
N SER A 832 11.84 18.97 41.43
CA SER A 832 11.80 17.96 40.34
C SER A 832 11.25 18.47 39.00
N MET A 833 10.83 19.75 38.96
CA MET A 833 10.39 20.47 37.76
C MET A 833 9.39 19.72 36.87
N ARG A 834 8.32 19.16 37.47
CA ARG A 834 7.32 18.38 36.73
C ARG A 834 5.94 19.03 36.68
N SER A 835 5.63 19.91 37.62
CA SER A 835 4.36 20.62 37.72
C SER A 835 4.56 22.15 37.80
N ARG A 836 3.49 22.90 37.53
CA ARG A 836 3.47 24.36 37.76
C ARG A 836 3.83 24.71 39.20
N ASN A 837 3.30 23.96 40.18
CA ASN A 837 3.60 24.19 41.59
C ASN A 837 5.10 24.05 41.89
N ASP A 838 5.80 23.11 41.26
CA ASP A 838 7.26 22.98 41.39
C ASP A 838 7.98 24.23 40.86
N ALA A 839 7.55 24.73 39.69
CA ALA A 839 8.12 25.93 39.07
C ALA A 839 7.88 27.19 39.92
N ASP A 840 6.64 27.39 40.40
CA ASP A 840 6.28 28.53 41.25
C ASP A 840 7.04 28.52 42.58
N ASN A 841 7.19 27.35 43.21
CA ASN A 841 7.96 27.19 44.44
C ASN A 841 9.45 27.43 44.22
N PHE A 842 10.00 27.03 43.07
CA PHE A 842 11.39 27.30 42.74
C PHE A 842 11.67 28.78 42.51
N LYS A 843 10.82 29.48 41.74
CA LYS A 843 10.96 30.93 41.49
C LYS A 843 10.95 31.72 42.80
N LYS A 844 10.17 31.29 43.79
CA LYS A 844 10.11 31.91 45.12
C LYS A 844 11.34 31.59 45.99
N HIS A 845 11.99 30.45 45.76
CA HIS A 845 13.08 29.94 46.61
C HIS A 845 14.46 30.44 46.17
N VAL A 846 14.71 30.55 44.87
CA VAL A 846 16.05 30.87 44.35
C VAL A 846 16.34 32.37 44.40
N PRO A 847 17.42 32.81 45.07
CA PRO A 847 17.80 34.22 45.12
C PRO A 847 18.35 34.72 43.77
N LYS A 848 18.31 36.05 43.56
CA LYS A 848 19.00 36.68 42.41
C LYS A 848 20.50 36.34 42.47
N ASN A 849 21.06 35.87 41.35
CA ASN A 849 22.45 35.36 41.24
C ASN A 849 22.76 34.13 42.12
N GLY A 850 21.73 33.34 42.50
CA GLY A 850 21.91 32.11 43.26
C GLY A 850 22.69 31.03 42.52
N HIS A 851 23.11 29.99 43.24
CA HIS A 851 23.78 28.81 42.69
C HIS A 851 22.84 27.61 42.72
N VAL A 852 22.49 27.09 41.53
CA VAL A 852 21.61 25.93 41.38
C VAL A 852 22.40 24.73 40.85
N VAL A 853 22.22 23.58 41.49
CA VAL A 853 22.75 22.31 41.01
C VAL A 853 21.67 21.57 40.22
N VAL A 854 21.94 21.21 38.97
CA VAL A 854 21.10 20.33 38.17
C VAL A 854 21.66 18.91 38.21
N VAL A 855 20.90 17.97 38.77
CA VAL A 855 21.27 16.56 38.82
C VAL A 855 20.61 15.84 37.65
N GLY A 856 21.42 15.51 36.64
CA GLY A 856 21.02 14.84 35.41
C GLY A 856 21.18 15.71 34.16
N GLY A 857 22.18 15.40 33.32
CA GLY A 857 22.38 15.99 31.99
C GLY A 857 21.50 15.39 30.89
N GLY A 858 20.21 15.23 31.18
CA GLY A 858 19.18 14.89 30.17
C GLY A 858 18.58 16.15 29.53
N LEU A 859 17.62 15.99 28.61
CA LEU A 859 16.99 17.12 27.89
C LEU A 859 16.49 18.22 28.85
N LEU A 860 15.61 17.88 29.79
CA LEU A 860 15.08 18.84 30.77
C LEU A 860 16.19 19.49 31.60
N GLY A 861 17.19 18.71 32.03
CA GLY A 861 18.26 19.24 32.87
C GLY A 861 19.14 20.25 32.13
N LEU A 862 19.47 19.97 30.88
CA LEU A 862 20.28 20.86 30.04
C LEU A 862 19.51 22.10 29.60
N GLU A 863 18.24 21.97 29.21
CA GLU A 863 17.39 23.12 28.91
C GLU A 863 17.18 24.01 30.14
N MET A 864 16.92 23.42 31.31
CA MET A 864 16.85 24.17 32.57
C MET A 864 18.17 24.87 32.88
N ALA A 865 19.31 24.21 32.68
CA ALA A 865 20.62 24.81 32.89
C ALA A 865 20.79 26.05 31.98
N ALA A 866 20.50 25.92 30.68
CA ALA A 866 20.58 27.03 29.73
C ALA A 866 19.62 28.18 30.10
N SER A 867 18.33 27.91 30.31
CA SER A 867 17.33 28.94 30.64
C SER A 867 17.63 29.68 31.96
N LEU A 868 18.20 28.99 32.96
CA LEU A 868 18.56 29.62 34.22
C LEU A 868 19.85 30.45 34.11
N ARG A 869 20.80 30.04 33.26
CA ARG A 869 22.02 30.83 32.99
C ARG A 869 21.68 32.17 32.35
N GLU A 870 20.70 32.22 31.45
CA GLU A 870 20.24 33.45 30.78
C GLU A 870 19.73 34.52 31.77
N ILE A 871 19.19 34.10 32.93
CA ILE A 871 18.75 35.01 33.99
C ILE A 871 19.80 35.23 35.10
N GLY A 872 21.07 34.88 34.84
CA GLY A 872 22.21 35.18 35.72
C GLY A 872 22.43 34.20 36.88
N ILE A 873 21.78 33.04 36.89
CA ILE A 873 21.99 32.01 37.92
C ILE A 873 23.29 31.25 37.63
N ARG A 874 24.07 30.92 38.66
CA ARG A 874 25.23 30.02 38.52
C ARG A 874 24.74 28.58 38.46
N ILE A 875 25.20 27.80 37.48
CA ILE A 875 24.78 26.41 37.29
C ILE A 875 25.93 25.43 37.46
N THR A 876 25.67 24.37 38.21
CA THR A 876 26.50 23.16 38.23
C THR A 876 25.68 21.95 37.81
N ILE A 877 26.18 21.14 36.89
CA ILE A 877 25.52 19.94 36.39
C ILE A 877 26.24 18.71 36.93
N ILE A 878 25.51 17.84 37.64
CA ILE A 878 26.00 16.54 38.11
C ILE A 878 25.40 15.46 37.22
N HIS A 879 26.24 14.64 36.63
CA HIS A 879 25.79 13.58 35.74
C HIS A 879 26.50 12.26 36.07
N ARG A 880 25.72 11.19 36.20
CA ARG A 880 26.19 9.87 36.68
C ARG A 880 26.99 9.08 35.64
N THR A 881 26.99 9.53 34.38
CA THR A 881 27.67 8.88 33.27
C THR A 881 28.65 9.84 32.63
N SER A 882 29.61 9.32 31.87
CA SER A 882 30.73 10.06 31.29
C SER A 882 30.38 11.01 30.14
N ARG A 883 29.12 11.04 29.66
CA ARG A 883 28.67 11.87 28.53
C ARG A 883 27.20 12.28 28.64
N PHE A 884 26.84 13.46 28.17
CA PHE A 884 25.47 13.94 28.07
C PHE A 884 24.66 13.15 27.04
N LEU A 885 23.33 13.09 27.24
CA LEU A 885 22.38 12.55 26.27
C LEU A 885 22.83 11.22 25.64
N ASN A 886 23.39 10.32 26.43
CA ASN A 886 24.05 9.10 25.96
C ASN A 886 23.16 8.12 25.18
N ARG A 887 21.83 8.34 25.17
CA ARG A 887 20.83 7.62 24.37
C ARG A 887 20.42 8.34 23.08
N GLN A 888 20.69 9.64 22.97
CA GLN A 888 20.26 10.51 21.87
C GLN A 888 21.42 11.01 21.02
N LEU A 889 22.64 11.01 21.55
CA LEU A 889 23.86 11.46 20.90
C LEU A 889 24.93 10.38 20.94
N ASP A 890 25.79 10.41 19.94
CA ASP A 890 27.05 9.69 19.95
C ASP A 890 28.12 10.43 20.76
N ALA A 891 29.32 9.85 20.85
CA ALA A 891 30.41 10.41 21.65
C ALA A 891 30.80 11.82 21.20
N LEU A 892 30.92 12.04 19.89
CA LEU A 892 31.30 13.33 19.32
C LEU A 892 30.20 14.39 19.49
N GLY A 893 28.94 14.05 19.20
CA GLY A 893 27.81 14.96 19.40
C GLY A 893 27.67 15.38 20.87
N SER A 894 27.88 14.44 21.81
CA SER A 894 27.90 14.77 23.23
C SER A 894 29.11 15.63 23.63
N GLN A 895 30.27 15.46 22.99
CA GLN A 895 31.45 16.28 23.26
C GLN A 895 31.20 17.73 22.82
N LEU A 896 30.66 17.95 21.62
CA LEU A 896 30.34 19.30 21.13
C LEU A 896 29.32 20.01 22.03
N LEU A 897 28.32 19.27 22.51
CA LEU A 897 27.36 19.79 23.50
C LEU A 897 28.02 20.10 24.85
N HIS A 898 28.97 19.28 25.30
CA HIS A 898 29.72 19.56 26.52
C HIS A 898 30.51 20.87 26.40
N GLU A 899 31.25 21.06 25.30
CA GLU A 899 32.01 22.28 25.03
C GLU A 899 31.10 23.51 25.01
N GLU A 900 29.92 23.42 24.39
CA GLU A 900 28.93 24.50 24.41
C GLU A 900 28.47 24.84 25.84
N MET A 901 28.11 23.84 26.66
CA MET A 901 27.65 24.09 28.02
C MET A 901 28.75 24.70 28.91
N VAL A 902 30.02 24.33 28.69
CA VAL A 902 31.17 24.94 29.37
C VAL A 902 31.35 26.39 28.94
N ASP A 903 31.26 26.69 27.64
CA ASP A 903 31.37 28.06 27.12
C ASP A 903 30.25 28.98 27.64
N GLN A 904 29.06 28.43 27.90
CA GLN A 904 27.98 29.15 28.56
C GLN A 904 28.19 29.31 30.09
N GLY A 905 29.30 28.81 30.62
CA GLY A 905 29.74 28.98 32.00
C GLY A 905 29.09 27.99 32.99
N CYS A 906 28.75 26.78 32.56
CA CYS A 906 28.29 25.72 33.45
C CYS A 906 29.45 24.89 34.01
N ASP A 907 29.48 24.68 35.32
CA ASP A 907 30.39 23.72 35.95
C ASP A 907 29.82 22.29 35.77
N ILE A 908 30.59 21.35 35.22
CA ILE A 908 30.09 20.00 34.90
C ILE A 908 30.92 18.93 35.61
N TYR A 909 30.23 18.01 36.29
CA TYR A 909 30.84 16.84 36.96
C TYR A 909 30.21 15.55 36.45
N TYR A 910 30.98 14.80 35.65
CA TYR A 910 30.62 13.47 35.16
C TYR A 910 31.02 12.36 36.12
N ASP A 911 30.45 11.17 35.91
CA ASP A 911 30.70 9.94 36.67
C ASP A 911 30.55 10.11 38.19
N ASP A 912 29.70 11.05 38.60
CA ASP A 912 29.49 11.40 40.00
C ASP A 912 27.99 11.47 40.34
N GLU A 913 27.69 11.35 41.63
CA GLU A 913 26.33 11.35 42.13
C GLU A 913 26.21 12.02 43.49
N VAL A 914 25.05 12.64 43.74
CA VAL A 914 24.76 13.24 45.04
C VAL A 914 24.60 12.13 46.09
N GLN A 915 25.42 12.17 47.12
CA GLN A 915 25.41 11.22 48.23
C GLN A 915 24.89 11.85 49.53
N LEU A 916 25.23 13.12 49.78
CA LEU A 916 24.89 13.85 51.01
C LEU A 916 24.16 15.16 50.70
N PHE A 917 23.25 15.55 51.59
CA PHE A 917 22.52 16.81 51.54
C PHE A 917 22.86 17.63 52.79
N TYR A 918 23.29 18.88 52.61
CA TYR A 918 23.65 19.77 53.71
C TYR A 918 22.54 20.80 53.96
N GLY A 919 22.22 21.02 55.23
CA GLY A 919 21.22 22.00 55.69
C GLY A 919 20.21 21.39 56.66
N ARG A 920 19.75 22.18 57.65
CA ARG A 920 18.75 21.74 58.65
C ARG A 920 17.31 22.14 58.28
N SER A 921 17.11 23.38 57.86
CA SER A 921 15.78 23.93 57.50
C SER A 921 15.58 24.14 56.00
N LYS A 922 16.67 24.32 55.25
CA LYS A 922 16.71 24.42 53.79
C LYS A 922 18.03 23.87 53.27
N LEU A 923 18.07 23.53 51.98
CA LEU A 923 19.30 23.11 51.31
C LEU A 923 20.32 24.26 51.33
N THR A 924 21.56 23.96 51.71
CA THR A 924 22.71 24.90 51.64
C THR A 924 23.88 24.32 50.85
N GLY A 925 23.80 23.06 50.44
CA GLY A 925 24.83 22.39 49.66
C GLY A 925 24.58 20.89 49.53
N ILE A 926 25.40 20.25 48.71
CA ILE A 926 25.40 18.81 48.47
C ILE A 926 26.82 18.24 48.57
N GLY A 927 26.91 16.97 48.95
CA GLY A 927 28.14 16.18 48.91
C GLY A 927 28.04 15.11 47.84
N LEU A 928 29.04 15.04 46.98
CA LEU A 928 29.13 14.06 45.92
C LEU A 928 29.87 12.80 46.41
N LYS A 929 29.67 11.68 45.72
CA LYS A 929 30.34 10.41 46.01
C LYS A 929 31.85 10.49 45.85
N SER A 930 32.35 11.36 44.98
CA SER A 930 33.79 11.66 44.87
C SER A 930 34.38 12.34 46.12
N GLY A 931 33.56 12.73 47.10
CA GLY A 931 33.97 13.48 48.28
C GLY A 931 33.91 15.01 48.10
N ARG A 932 33.58 15.50 46.90
CA ARG A 932 33.41 16.94 46.65
C ARG A 932 32.20 17.50 47.38
N LYS A 933 32.35 18.67 47.97
CA LYS A 933 31.24 19.45 48.54
C LYS A 933 30.96 20.65 47.64
N ILE A 934 29.70 20.83 47.25
CA ILE A 934 29.23 21.95 46.43
C ILE A 934 28.18 22.71 47.25
N ASN A 935 28.46 23.96 47.58
CA ASN A 935 27.46 24.84 48.18
C ASN A 935 26.46 25.25 47.09
N CYS A 936 25.17 25.24 47.40
CA CYS A 936 24.12 25.65 46.47
C CYS A 936 22.86 26.08 47.22
N ASP A 937 22.09 26.96 46.59
CA ASP A 937 20.83 27.49 47.11
C ASP A 937 19.63 26.60 46.78
N ALA A 938 19.71 25.89 45.64
CA ALA A 938 18.71 24.92 45.21
C ALA A 938 19.31 23.80 44.35
N MET A 939 18.56 22.71 44.25
CA MET A 939 18.88 21.56 43.42
C MET A 939 17.67 21.15 42.59
N ILE A 940 17.87 20.88 41.30
CA ILE A 940 16.87 20.34 40.37
C ILE A 940 17.21 18.89 40.05
N LEU A 941 16.28 17.98 40.32
CA LEU A 941 16.37 16.56 39.99
C LEU A 941 15.77 16.32 38.59
N ALA A 942 16.63 16.14 37.60
CA ALA A 942 16.28 15.87 36.20
C ALA A 942 16.80 14.50 35.73
N ILE A 943 16.62 13.46 36.56
CA ILE A 943 17.18 12.12 36.35
C ILE A 943 16.24 11.13 35.65
N GLY A 944 15.14 11.61 35.07
CA GLY A 944 14.15 10.81 34.35
C GLY A 944 12.78 10.78 35.03
N THR A 945 11.89 9.96 34.47
CA THR A 945 10.48 9.85 34.87
C THR A 945 10.05 8.40 35.06
N THR A 946 9.04 8.21 35.91
CA THR A 946 8.41 6.92 36.18
C THR A 946 6.93 6.98 35.80
N PRO A 947 6.44 6.13 34.87
CA PRO A 947 5.02 6.06 34.51
C PRO A 947 4.10 5.80 35.71
N ASN A 948 2.93 6.44 35.74
CA ASN A 948 1.94 6.27 36.81
C ASN A 948 1.01 5.08 36.52
N LEU A 949 1.41 3.88 36.94
CA LEU A 949 0.76 2.60 36.61
C LEU A 949 -0.09 2.01 37.73
N GLU A 950 -0.13 2.65 38.89
CA GLU A 950 -0.70 2.09 40.13
C GLU A 950 -2.17 1.68 39.95
N ILE A 951 -2.99 2.55 39.36
CA ILE A 951 -4.42 2.28 39.12
C ILE A 951 -4.64 1.19 38.07
N ALA A 952 -3.81 1.14 37.02
CA ALA A 952 -3.89 0.12 35.98
C ALA A 952 -3.53 -1.26 36.54
N LYS A 953 -2.50 -1.31 37.39
CA LYS A 953 -2.12 -2.52 38.13
C LYS A 953 -3.25 -2.99 39.05
N ALA A 954 -3.83 -2.07 39.82
CA ALA A 954 -4.85 -2.39 40.81
C ALA A 954 -6.14 -2.95 40.18
N CYS A 955 -6.50 -2.53 38.96
CA CYS A 955 -7.64 -3.06 38.22
C CYS A 955 -7.31 -4.25 37.30
N GLY A 956 -6.11 -4.82 37.41
CA GLY A 956 -5.73 -6.05 36.70
C GLY A 956 -5.53 -5.87 35.19
N LEU A 957 -5.15 -4.68 34.74
CA LEU A 957 -4.63 -4.51 33.38
C LEU A 957 -3.25 -5.14 33.25
N THR A 958 -2.93 -5.64 32.06
CA THR A 958 -1.63 -6.26 31.82
C THR A 958 -0.56 -5.17 31.72
N ILE A 959 0.46 -5.26 32.57
CA ILE A 959 1.53 -4.27 32.67
C ILE A 959 2.92 -4.91 32.58
N LYS A 960 3.88 -4.15 32.07
CA LYS A 960 5.32 -4.42 32.19
C LYS A 960 6.04 -3.13 32.63
N ARG A 961 6.63 -2.39 31.68
CA ARG A 961 7.20 -1.06 31.89
C ARG A 961 6.13 0.02 31.80
N GLY A 962 5.07 -0.25 31.04
CA GLY A 962 3.82 0.50 30.96
C GLY A 962 2.62 -0.44 30.90
N VAL A 963 1.44 0.13 30.60
CA VAL A 963 0.22 -0.61 30.26
C VAL A 963 0.38 -1.13 28.83
N ILE A 964 0.30 -2.46 28.66
CA ILE A 964 0.46 -3.06 27.33
C ILE A 964 -0.77 -2.73 26.48
N VAL A 965 -0.53 -2.23 25.27
CA VAL A 965 -1.58 -1.89 24.31
C VAL A 965 -1.34 -2.50 22.93
N ASN A 966 -2.43 -2.77 22.20
CA ASN A 966 -2.39 -3.18 20.80
C ASN A 966 -2.26 -1.97 19.85
N GLU A 967 -2.30 -2.16 18.54
CA GLU A 967 -2.17 -1.13 17.50
C GLU A 967 -3.31 -0.09 17.50
N ARG A 968 -4.41 -0.34 18.22
CA ARG A 968 -5.51 0.61 18.45
C ARG A 968 -5.43 1.30 19.81
N MET A 969 -4.34 1.10 20.53
CA MET A 969 -4.12 1.57 21.90
C MET A 969 -5.10 0.95 22.93
N GLN A 970 -5.76 -0.15 22.57
CA GLN A 970 -6.61 -0.92 23.48
C GLN A 970 -5.75 -1.79 24.39
N THR A 971 -6.19 -1.92 25.64
CA THR A 971 -5.58 -2.81 26.63
C THR A 971 -6.10 -4.24 26.49
N ASN A 972 -5.82 -5.13 27.45
CA ASN A 972 -6.48 -6.44 27.52
C ASN A 972 -7.98 -6.37 27.87
N ASP A 973 -8.51 -5.17 28.08
CA ASP A 973 -9.94 -4.88 28.15
C ASP A 973 -10.36 -4.05 26.94
N PRO A 974 -11.33 -4.51 26.10
CA PRO A 974 -11.72 -3.81 24.89
C PRO A 974 -12.40 -2.46 25.15
N SER A 975 -12.87 -2.21 26.38
CA SER A 975 -13.47 -0.92 26.76
C SER A 975 -12.45 0.07 27.34
N ILE A 976 -11.19 -0.33 27.51
CA ILE A 976 -10.14 0.49 28.15
C ILE A 976 -8.97 0.68 27.21
N TYR A 977 -8.59 1.94 27.04
CA TYR A 977 -7.47 2.40 26.23
C TYR A 977 -6.40 3.02 27.13
N ALA A 978 -5.14 2.94 26.73
CA ALA A 978 -4.05 3.65 27.40
C ALA A 978 -3.20 4.42 26.38
N ILE A 979 -2.92 5.69 26.67
CA ILE A 979 -2.15 6.58 25.78
C ILE A 979 -1.14 7.43 26.56
N GLY A 980 -0.21 8.04 25.85
CA GLY A 980 0.89 8.84 26.39
C GLY A 980 1.98 7.98 27.02
N GLU A 981 2.67 8.55 28.01
CA GLU A 981 3.87 7.96 28.60
C GLU A 981 3.63 6.62 29.34
N ILE A 982 2.38 6.27 29.61
CA ILE A 982 2.03 4.99 30.26
C ILE A 982 1.83 3.85 29.27
N ALA A 983 1.61 4.15 27.99
CA ALA A 983 1.29 3.15 26.98
C ALA A 983 2.56 2.46 26.50
N GLU A 984 2.63 1.14 26.72
CA GLU A 984 3.68 0.27 26.20
C GLU A 984 3.19 -0.39 24.91
N PHE A 985 3.71 0.08 23.78
CA PHE A 985 3.43 -0.48 22.46
C PHE A 985 4.67 -1.23 21.94
N GLU A 986 4.53 -2.52 21.62
CA GLU A 986 5.63 -3.38 21.15
C GLU A 986 6.88 -3.30 22.05
N GLY A 987 6.68 -3.29 23.39
CA GLY A 987 7.77 -3.23 24.38
C GLY A 987 8.40 -1.84 24.56
N THR A 988 7.86 -0.81 23.88
CA THR A 988 8.40 0.55 23.86
C THR A 988 7.45 1.55 24.52
N LEU A 989 8.00 2.41 25.37
CA LEU A 989 7.31 3.58 25.93
C LEU A 989 7.76 4.84 25.18
N TYR A 990 6.80 5.61 24.69
CA TYR A 990 7.08 6.86 23.98
C TYR A 990 6.89 8.07 24.90
N GLY A 991 8.01 8.57 25.41
CA GLY A 991 8.06 9.71 26.35
C GLY A 991 7.96 11.10 25.70
N ILE A 992 7.23 11.25 24.60
CA ILE A 992 7.20 12.49 23.80
C ILE A 992 5.76 12.94 23.49
N THR A 993 5.52 14.26 23.48
CA THR A 993 4.20 14.86 23.19
C THR A 993 3.65 14.40 21.83
N ALA A 994 4.50 14.34 20.80
CA ALA A 994 4.10 13.91 19.46
C ALA A 994 3.53 12.48 19.44
N ALA A 995 4.07 11.57 20.28
CA ALA A 995 3.55 10.22 20.38
C ALA A 995 2.20 10.19 21.07
N ALA A 996 2.03 10.93 22.16
CA ALA A 996 0.76 11.04 22.87
C ALA A 996 -0.36 11.57 21.94
N GLU A 997 -0.06 12.56 21.09
CA GLU A 997 -0.99 13.07 20.08
C GLU A 997 -1.31 12.03 19.00
N GLN A 998 -0.31 11.32 18.47
CA GLN A 998 -0.53 10.27 17.47
C GLN A 998 -1.37 9.10 18.02
N GLN A 999 -1.09 8.68 19.25
CA GLN A 999 -1.87 7.63 19.92
C GLN A 999 -3.31 8.07 20.14
N ALA A 1000 -3.53 9.31 20.59
CA ALA A 1000 -4.86 9.88 20.74
C ALA A 1000 -5.63 9.98 19.41
N GLU A 1001 -4.96 10.37 18.33
CA GLU A 1001 -5.53 10.44 16.98
C GLU A 1001 -5.98 9.04 16.51
N VAL A 1002 -5.17 8.00 16.74
CA VAL A 1002 -5.53 6.61 16.40
C VAL A 1002 -6.77 6.16 17.15
N VAL A 1003 -6.82 6.36 18.48
CA VAL A 1003 -8.00 6.01 19.30
C VAL A 1003 -9.24 6.73 18.79
N THR A 1004 -9.12 8.05 18.59
CA THR A 1004 -10.20 8.91 18.12
C THR A 1004 -10.77 8.44 16.78
N LYS A 1005 -9.90 8.25 15.79
CA LYS A 1005 -10.29 7.81 14.44
C LYS A 1005 -10.98 6.45 14.49
N TYR A 1006 -10.40 5.49 15.21
CA TYR A 1006 -10.97 4.16 15.36
C TYR A 1006 -12.36 4.19 16.02
N MET A 1007 -12.52 4.95 17.11
CA MET A 1007 -13.81 5.10 17.80
C MET A 1007 -14.90 5.73 16.92
N ASN A 1008 -14.50 6.55 15.94
CA ASN A 1008 -15.39 7.19 14.97
C ASN A 1008 -15.52 6.44 13.64
N GLY A 1009 -15.13 5.16 13.60
CA GLY A 1009 -15.35 4.27 12.46
C GLY A 1009 -14.20 4.18 11.46
N ASP A 1010 -13.08 4.87 11.65
CA ASP A 1010 -11.89 4.64 10.81
C ASP A 1010 -11.15 3.37 11.25
N ILE A 1011 -11.67 2.25 10.76
CA ILE A 1011 -11.11 0.92 10.96
C ILE A 1011 -9.79 0.70 10.21
N ALA A 1012 -9.27 1.67 9.44
CA ALA A 1012 -7.98 1.56 8.78
C ALA A 1012 -6.86 2.30 9.55
N SER A 1013 -7.21 3.07 10.58
CA SER A 1013 -6.25 3.88 11.37
C SER A 1013 -5.63 3.10 12.54
N TYR A 1014 -4.32 2.83 12.48
CA TYR A 1014 -3.61 2.10 13.52
C TYR A 1014 -2.21 2.65 13.78
N TYR A 1015 -1.76 2.50 15.01
CA TYR A 1015 -0.47 3.00 15.49
C TYR A 1015 0.66 2.05 15.08
N LYS A 1016 1.76 2.61 14.57
CA LYS A 1016 2.96 1.88 14.10
C LYS A 1016 4.22 2.16 14.92
N GLY A 1017 4.05 2.78 16.09
CA GLY A 1017 5.15 3.41 16.82
C GLY A 1017 5.43 4.84 16.34
N SER A 1018 5.93 5.68 17.26
CA SER A 1018 6.34 7.04 16.95
C SER A 1018 7.84 7.12 16.68
N LEU A 1019 8.25 8.09 15.87
CA LEU A 1019 9.66 8.36 15.68
C LEU A 1019 10.25 9.02 16.92
N PHE A 1020 11.31 8.43 17.49
CA PHE A 1020 12.12 9.10 18.49
C PHE A 1020 12.88 10.25 17.83
N MET A 1021 12.62 11.47 18.31
CA MET A 1021 13.31 12.67 17.88
C MET A 1021 13.47 13.61 19.06
N ASN A 1022 14.60 14.32 19.08
CA ASN A 1022 14.94 15.24 20.15
C ASN A 1022 15.50 16.51 19.52
N ILE A 1023 15.07 17.65 20.03
CA ILE A 1023 15.60 18.97 19.71
C ILE A 1023 15.94 19.58 21.06
N ILE A 1024 17.17 20.04 21.24
CA ILE A 1024 17.54 20.75 22.47
C ILE A 1024 17.33 22.25 22.24
N LYS A 1025 16.76 22.92 23.24
CA LYS A 1025 16.63 24.39 23.23
C LYS A 1025 17.79 25.02 23.99
N ILE A 1026 18.87 25.34 23.28
CA ILE A 1026 19.97 26.16 23.80
C ILE A 1026 20.14 27.33 22.85
N HIS A 1027 20.08 28.55 23.37
CA HIS A 1027 20.22 29.75 22.54
C HIS A 1027 21.58 29.76 21.84
N GLY A 1028 21.58 29.92 20.51
CA GLY A 1028 22.81 29.95 19.70
C GLY A 1028 23.41 28.57 19.36
N PHE A 1029 22.82 27.46 19.82
CA PHE A 1029 23.32 26.12 19.56
C PHE A 1029 22.22 25.21 19.01
N ASP A 1030 22.19 25.05 17.70
CA ASP A 1030 21.27 24.14 17.03
C ASP A 1030 21.74 22.69 17.21
N LEU A 1031 20.94 21.87 17.89
CA LEU A 1031 21.15 20.43 17.98
C LEU A 1031 19.84 19.66 17.92
N CYS A 1032 19.82 18.66 17.04
CA CYS A 1032 18.74 17.68 16.99
C CYS A 1032 19.26 16.28 16.66
N SER A 1033 18.53 15.27 17.13
CA SER A 1033 18.75 13.88 16.77
C SER A 1033 17.44 13.16 16.49
N ILE A 1034 17.48 12.23 15.54
CA ILE A 1034 16.31 11.49 15.06
C ILE A 1034 16.70 10.03 14.87
N GLY A 1035 15.88 9.10 15.35
CA GLY A 1035 16.11 7.67 15.17
C GLY A 1035 17.37 7.18 15.90
N LEU A 1036 18.17 6.36 15.23
CA LEU A 1036 19.43 5.84 15.79
C LEU A 1036 20.48 6.95 15.94
N SER A 1037 21.16 6.98 17.09
CA SER A 1037 22.29 7.89 17.35
C SER A 1037 23.65 7.22 17.10
N GLU A 1038 23.75 5.91 17.32
CA GLU A 1038 24.95 5.11 17.14
C GLU A 1038 24.71 4.10 16.00
N CYS A 1039 25.69 3.94 15.11
CA CYS A 1039 25.62 2.96 14.04
C CYS A 1039 25.83 1.55 14.64
N PRO A 1040 24.89 0.60 14.46
CA PRO A 1040 25.11 -0.78 14.88
C PRO A 1040 26.33 -1.41 14.19
N ASP A 1041 26.99 -2.34 14.87
CA ASP A 1041 28.09 -3.14 14.30
C ASP A 1041 27.53 -4.27 13.42
N ASP A 1042 26.92 -3.86 12.30
CA ASP A 1042 26.33 -4.74 11.31
C ASP A 1042 26.60 -4.15 9.91
N LYS A 1043 27.06 -5.00 8.99
CA LYS A 1043 27.41 -4.64 7.61
C LYS A 1043 26.23 -4.09 6.80
N ALA A 1044 24.99 -4.34 7.22
CA ALA A 1044 23.79 -3.77 6.60
C ALA A 1044 23.60 -2.28 6.93
N TYR A 1045 24.29 -1.78 7.97
CA TYR A 1045 24.27 -0.37 8.36
C TYR A 1045 25.47 0.37 7.76
N GLU A 1046 25.22 1.61 7.38
CA GLU A 1046 26.23 2.51 6.85
C GLU A 1046 26.17 3.84 7.60
N GLU A 1047 27.33 4.40 7.89
CA GLU A 1047 27.47 5.70 8.53
C GLU A 1047 28.08 6.70 7.56
N ILE A 1048 27.44 7.87 7.43
CA ILE A 1048 27.93 8.98 6.61
C ILE A 1048 28.06 10.20 7.52
N VAL A 1049 29.26 10.78 7.59
CA VAL A 1049 29.60 11.87 8.51
C VAL A 1049 30.22 13.06 7.78
N PHE A 1050 29.80 14.27 8.16
CA PHE A 1050 30.44 15.54 7.85
C PHE A 1050 30.68 16.34 9.13
N ILE A 1051 31.87 16.94 9.25
CA ILE A 1051 32.30 17.62 10.47
C ILE A 1051 33.15 18.86 10.15
N ASP A 1052 32.82 19.99 10.78
CA ASP A 1052 33.67 21.17 10.92
C ASP A 1052 33.71 21.54 12.41
N LYS A 1053 34.76 21.08 13.10
CA LYS A 1053 34.91 21.25 14.55
C LYS A 1053 35.03 22.72 14.96
N ALA A 1054 35.71 23.54 14.15
CA ALA A 1054 35.94 24.95 14.49
C ALA A 1054 34.65 25.76 14.48
N LYS A 1055 33.69 25.37 13.63
CA LYS A 1055 32.36 25.97 13.56
C LYS A 1055 31.29 25.21 14.35
N ARG A 1056 31.67 24.18 15.12
CA ARG A 1056 30.74 23.26 15.81
C ARG A 1056 29.66 22.67 14.88
N TYR A 1057 30.02 22.43 13.63
CA TYR A 1057 29.12 21.81 12.66
C TYR A 1057 29.34 20.31 12.64
N TYR A 1058 28.28 19.54 12.88
CA TYR A 1058 28.32 18.08 12.83
C TYR A 1058 27.05 17.53 12.21
N LYS A 1059 27.21 16.70 11.18
CA LYS A 1059 26.11 16.04 10.49
C LYS A 1059 26.44 14.56 10.34
N LYS A 1060 25.62 13.71 10.93
CA LYS A 1060 25.70 12.25 10.82
C LYS A 1060 24.40 11.70 10.28
N CYS A 1061 24.51 10.75 9.36
CA CYS A 1061 23.40 9.98 8.81
C CYS A 1061 23.72 8.49 8.95
N ILE A 1062 22.78 7.73 9.51
CA ILE A 1062 22.85 6.28 9.60
C ILE A 1062 21.83 5.71 8.61
N ILE A 1063 22.29 4.87 7.71
CA ILE A 1063 21.49 4.25 6.66
C ILE A 1063 21.44 2.75 6.91
N HIS A 1064 20.27 2.16 6.71
CA HIS A 1064 20.07 0.71 6.73
C HIS A 1064 19.24 0.32 5.51
N GLU A 1065 19.77 -0.58 4.67
CA GLU A 1065 19.08 -1.05 3.46
C GLU A 1065 18.52 0.09 2.58
N ASP A 1066 19.35 1.08 2.28
CA ASP A 1066 18.98 2.29 1.51
C ASP A 1066 17.89 3.17 2.15
N LYS A 1067 17.63 3.04 3.46
CA LYS A 1067 16.70 3.91 4.21
C LYS A 1067 17.48 4.69 5.27
N LEU A 1068 17.22 5.99 5.40
CA LEU A 1068 17.75 6.76 6.52
C LEU A 1068 17.04 6.29 7.80
N VAL A 1069 17.79 5.84 8.79
CA VAL A 1069 17.27 5.30 10.06
C VAL A 1069 17.77 6.08 11.28
N GLY A 1070 18.74 6.96 11.10
CA GLY A 1070 19.28 7.80 12.16
C GLY A 1070 19.93 9.06 11.62
N THR A 1071 19.84 10.17 12.36
CA THR A 1071 20.63 11.36 12.07
C THR A 1071 20.91 12.19 13.33
N ILE A 1072 22.05 12.86 13.34
CA ILE A 1072 22.42 13.90 14.31
C ILE A 1072 22.82 15.13 13.50
N LEU A 1073 22.20 16.27 13.79
CA LEU A 1073 22.51 17.57 13.18
C LEU A 1073 22.88 18.56 14.29
N ILE A 1074 24.07 19.14 14.21
CA ILE A 1074 24.59 20.17 15.11
C ILE A 1074 25.13 21.32 14.27
N GLY A 1075 24.80 22.56 14.66
CA GLY A 1075 25.24 23.80 14.01
C GLY A 1075 24.40 24.19 12.78
N ASP A 1076 23.71 23.24 12.13
CA ASP A 1076 22.69 23.48 11.11
C ASP A 1076 21.63 22.39 11.14
N LYS A 1077 20.37 22.79 11.30
CA LYS A 1077 19.19 21.90 11.33
C LYS A 1077 18.25 22.08 10.14
N SER A 1078 18.69 22.76 9.07
CA SER A 1078 17.89 23.07 7.87
C SER A 1078 17.20 21.85 7.24
N GLU A 1079 17.85 20.68 7.28
CA GLU A 1079 17.33 19.42 6.71
C GLU A 1079 16.53 18.57 7.70
N PHE A 1080 16.32 19.04 8.94
CA PHE A 1080 15.64 18.30 9.98
C PHE A 1080 14.27 17.77 9.52
N GLN A 1081 13.47 18.59 8.83
CA GLN A 1081 12.14 18.17 8.35
C GLN A 1081 12.21 17.09 7.29
N GLU A 1082 13.13 17.23 6.32
CA GLU A 1082 13.31 16.22 5.28
C GLU A 1082 13.77 14.89 5.90
N PHE A 1083 14.78 14.93 6.76
CA PHE A 1083 15.32 13.72 7.38
C PHE A 1083 14.32 13.06 8.32
N LYS A 1084 13.56 13.86 9.07
CA LYS A 1084 12.43 13.39 9.86
C LYS A 1084 11.43 12.65 8.98
N ALA A 1085 11.04 13.22 7.84
CA ALA A 1085 10.08 12.60 6.92
C ALA A 1085 10.63 11.29 6.32
N LEU A 1086 11.91 11.28 5.91
CA LEU A 1086 12.58 10.08 5.39
C LEU A 1086 12.60 8.94 6.42
N ILE A 1087 12.99 9.24 7.66
CA ILE A 1087 13.08 8.25 8.74
C ILE A 1087 11.67 7.79 9.18
N ALA A 1088 10.74 8.73 9.41
CA ALA A 1088 9.39 8.42 9.87
C ALA A 1088 8.63 7.53 8.87
N ASN A 1089 8.74 7.85 7.58
CA ASN A 1089 8.10 7.08 6.52
C ASN A 1089 8.93 5.86 6.06
N LYS A 1090 10.15 5.68 6.61
CA LYS A 1090 11.11 4.65 6.20
C LYS A 1090 11.31 4.63 4.68
N THR A 1091 11.39 5.81 4.07
CA THR A 1091 11.43 5.99 2.62
C THR A 1091 12.80 5.60 2.09
N GLU A 1092 12.83 4.81 1.03
CA GLU A 1092 14.09 4.43 0.38
C GLU A 1092 14.77 5.67 -0.24
N LEU A 1093 16.09 5.77 -0.21
CA LEU A 1093 16.82 6.98 -0.58
C LEU A 1093 17.06 7.08 -2.08
N ASN A 1094 17.48 5.99 -2.74
CA ASN A 1094 17.92 6.01 -4.14
C ASN A 1094 18.92 7.16 -4.39
N GLU A 1095 18.67 8.04 -5.37
CA GLU A 1095 19.54 9.18 -5.70
C GLU A 1095 19.71 10.18 -4.55
N LYS A 1096 18.73 10.31 -3.65
CA LYS A 1096 18.83 11.18 -2.47
C LYS A 1096 19.99 10.79 -1.56
N ARG A 1097 20.41 9.53 -1.58
CA ARG A 1097 21.59 9.06 -0.84
C ARG A 1097 22.81 9.92 -1.14
N LEU A 1098 23.01 10.30 -2.41
CA LEU A 1098 24.15 11.12 -2.85
C LEU A 1098 24.05 12.60 -2.44
N GLN A 1099 22.86 13.02 -2.00
CA GLN A 1099 22.55 14.40 -1.60
C GLN A 1099 22.58 14.58 -0.08
N LEU A 1100 22.62 13.50 0.72
CA LEU A 1100 22.58 13.57 2.18
C LEU A 1100 23.67 14.46 2.81
N LEU A 1101 24.81 14.71 2.15
CA LEU A 1101 25.86 15.61 2.63
C LEU A 1101 25.92 16.96 1.92
N ARG A 1102 25.13 17.17 0.87
CA ARG A 1102 25.11 18.40 0.09
C ARG A 1102 23.88 19.21 0.51
N SER A 1103 24.05 20.22 1.35
CA SER A 1103 22.95 21.13 1.68
C SER A 1103 22.50 21.85 0.40
N GLY A 1104 21.30 21.50 -0.08
CA GLY A 1104 20.76 22.01 -1.36
C GLY A 1104 19.83 23.22 -1.21
N ASN A 1105 19.29 23.47 -0.02
CA ASN A 1105 18.24 24.46 0.19
C ASN A 1105 18.73 25.62 1.06
N LYS A 1106 18.48 26.85 0.61
CA LYS A 1106 18.60 28.04 1.47
C LYS A 1106 17.45 28.00 2.48
N VAL A 1107 17.75 28.21 3.76
CA VAL A 1107 16.74 28.41 4.80
C VAL A 1107 16.03 29.73 4.52
N ASP A 1108 14.70 29.71 4.49
CA ASP A 1108 13.93 30.94 4.39
C ASP A 1108 14.21 31.82 5.63
N PRO A 1109 14.47 33.12 5.47
CA PRO A 1109 14.71 34.00 6.61
C PRO A 1109 13.47 34.06 7.51
N VAL A 1110 13.69 34.17 8.82
CA VAL A 1110 12.62 34.39 9.80
C VAL A 1110 12.03 35.78 9.56
N LEU A 1111 10.75 35.84 9.18
CA LEU A 1111 10.02 37.09 8.94
C LEU A 1111 9.01 37.31 10.07
N GLY A 1112 9.02 38.52 10.63
CA GLY A 1112 8.21 38.87 11.81
C GLY A 1112 8.67 38.18 13.11
N LYS A 1113 7.76 38.10 14.08
CA LYS A 1113 8.05 37.53 15.40
C LYS A 1113 8.28 36.01 15.28
N LEU A 1114 9.34 35.48 15.89
CA LEU A 1114 9.59 34.04 15.92
C LEU A 1114 8.40 33.29 16.56
N VAL A 1115 7.80 32.36 15.82
CA VAL A 1115 6.70 31.50 16.27
C VAL A 1115 7.20 30.08 16.53
N CYS A 1116 8.09 29.54 15.68
CA CYS A 1116 8.65 28.20 15.85
C CYS A 1116 10.17 28.23 16.00
N SER A 1117 10.69 27.98 17.20
CA SER A 1117 12.13 27.87 17.46
C SER A 1117 12.75 26.58 16.91
N CYS A 1118 11.97 25.50 16.77
CA CYS A 1118 12.47 24.24 16.21
C CYS A 1118 12.90 24.36 14.75
N ASN A 1119 12.19 25.16 13.97
CA ASN A 1119 12.39 25.28 12.51
C ASN A 1119 12.65 26.72 12.07
N ASN A 1120 12.89 27.63 13.02
CA ASN A 1120 13.13 29.05 12.77
C ASN A 1120 12.05 29.67 11.86
N VAL A 1121 10.78 29.58 12.26
CA VAL A 1121 9.65 30.13 11.49
C VAL A 1121 9.05 31.32 12.22
N GLY A 1122 8.93 32.45 11.54
CA GLY A 1122 8.30 33.67 12.05
C GLY A 1122 6.83 33.81 11.67
N SER A 1123 6.14 34.75 12.32
CA SER A 1123 4.72 35.00 12.13
C SER A 1123 4.38 35.43 10.70
N GLU A 1124 5.23 36.22 10.06
CA GLU A 1124 4.99 36.65 8.67
C GLU A 1124 5.27 35.54 7.66
N ASN A 1125 6.20 34.61 7.94
CA ASN A 1125 6.35 33.41 7.11
C ASN A 1125 5.03 32.62 7.05
N ILE A 1126 4.34 32.51 8.19
CA ILE A 1126 3.06 31.79 8.32
C ILE A 1126 1.95 32.54 7.58
N LEU A 1127 1.80 33.84 7.83
CA LEU A 1127 0.79 34.68 7.16
C LEU A 1127 0.93 34.67 5.64
N ASN A 1128 2.17 34.71 5.13
CA ASN A 1128 2.43 34.62 3.69
C ASN A 1128 1.96 33.29 3.09
N LYS A 1129 2.12 32.16 3.80
CA LYS A 1129 1.62 30.87 3.32
C LYS A 1129 0.11 30.76 3.35
N ILE A 1130 -0.55 31.34 4.37
CA ILE A 1130 -2.00 31.45 4.42
C ILE A 1130 -2.51 32.23 3.20
N ALA A 1131 -1.88 33.38 2.88
CA ALA A 1131 -2.25 34.18 1.71
C ALA A 1131 -2.08 33.44 0.37
N THR A 1132 -1.19 32.44 0.29
CA THR A 1132 -1.02 31.58 -0.88
C THR A 1132 -1.99 30.39 -0.94
N GLY A 1133 -2.98 30.31 -0.05
CA GLY A 1133 -4.07 29.31 -0.09
C GLY A 1133 -3.93 28.14 0.90
N CYS A 1134 -3.05 28.22 1.90
CA CYS A 1134 -3.03 27.22 2.98
C CYS A 1134 -4.15 27.50 4.00
N ASN A 1135 -5.23 26.72 3.95
CA ASN A 1135 -6.45 26.99 4.72
C ASN A 1135 -6.64 26.06 5.93
N THR A 1136 -5.78 25.05 6.08
CA THR A 1136 -5.82 24.13 7.23
C THR A 1136 -4.53 24.18 8.04
N LEU A 1137 -4.62 23.91 9.35
CA LEU A 1137 -3.45 23.87 10.24
C LEU A 1137 -2.42 22.85 9.75
N LYS A 1138 -2.88 21.74 9.19
CA LYS A 1138 -2.00 20.68 8.70
C LYS A 1138 -1.21 21.13 7.47
N GLU A 1139 -1.87 21.65 6.44
CA GLU A 1139 -1.20 22.20 5.25
C GLU A 1139 -0.23 23.32 5.60
N LEU A 1140 -0.60 24.16 6.57
CA LEU A 1140 0.24 25.25 7.02
C LEU A 1140 1.48 24.75 7.78
N CYS A 1141 1.32 23.76 8.68
CA CYS A 1141 2.45 23.10 9.34
C CYS A 1141 3.37 22.39 8.32
N ASP A 1142 2.78 21.70 7.34
CA ASP A 1142 3.52 20.93 6.33
C ASP A 1142 4.29 21.86 5.37
N SER A 1143 3.74 23.01 5.02
CA SER A 1143 4.35 23.97 4.10
C SER A 1143 5.37 24.91 4.75
N THR A 1144 5.16 25.32 6.01
CA THR A 1144 6.07 26.23 6.74
C THR A 1144 7.10 25.48 7.57
N GLY A 1145 6.84 24.22 7.91
CA GLY A 1145 7.54 23.49 8.96
C GLY A 1145 7.19 23.97 10.38
N ALA A 1146 6.36 25.00 10.60
CA ALA A 1146 5.99 25.37 11.96
C ALA A 1146 5.19 24.24 12.63
N GLY A 1147 5.51 23.91 13.89
CA GLY A 1147 4.78 22.91 14.65
C GLY A 1147 5.11 21.45 14.30
N THR A 1148 6.04 21.19 13.38
CA THR A 1148 6.44 19.82 13.00
C THR A 1148 7.66 19.32 13.78
N GLY A 1149 8.38 20.17 14.52
CA GLY A 1149 9.43 19.77 15.48
C GLY A 1149 8.85 19.22 16.78
N CYS A 1150 9.03 19.95 17.89
CA CYS A 1150 8.48 19.56 19.20
C CYS A 1150 6.96 19.77 19.32
N GLY A 1151 6.34 20.49 18.38
CA GLY A 1151 4.90 20.76 18.36
C GLY A 1151 4.43 21.89 19.28
N SER A 1152 5.32 22.53 20.05
CA SER A 1152 4.94 23.56 21.04
C SER A 1152 4.22 24.77 20.45
N CYS A 1153 4.60 25.21 19.25
CA CYS A 1153 4.05 26.40 18.60
C CYS A 1153 2.75 26.16 17.82
N ARG A 1154 2.27 24.91 17.69
CA ARG A 1154 1.03 24.58 16.96
C ARG A 1154 -0.20 25.41 17.37
N PRO A 1155 -0.43 25.71 18.67
CA PRO A 1155 -1.55 26.56 19.07
C PRO A 1155 -1.46 27.98 18.50
N GLU A 1156 -0.26 28.57 18.49
CA GLU A 1156 -0.03 29.90 17.95
C GLU A 1156 -0.15 29.93 16.42
N VAL A 1157 0.36 28.91 15.73
CA VAL A 1157 0.16 28.73 14.27
C VAL A 1157 -1.33 28.65 13.94
N LYS A 1158 -2.10 27.87 14.70
CA LYS A 1158 -3.56 27.74 14.51
C LYS A 1158 -4.28 29.06 14.74
N ARG A 1159 -3.92 29.80 15.79
CA ARG A 1159 -4.50 31.11 16.07
C ARG A 1159 -4.28 32.09 14.91
N LEU A 1160 -3.06 32.15 14.37
CA LEU A 1160 -2.74 32.99 13.21
C LEU A 1160 -3.55 32.60 11.96
N LEU A 1161 -3.76 31.30 11.74
CA LEU A 1161 -4.61 30.78 10.67
C LEU A 1161 -6.07 31.21 10.87
N GLU A 1162 -6.64 30.99 12.05
CA GLU A 1162 -8.03 31.32 12.35
C GLU A 1162 -8.30 32.83 12.31
N GLU A 1163 -7.38 33.65 12.82
CA GLU A 1163 -7.46 35.11 12.75
C GLU A 1163 -7.40 35.61 11.30
N SER A 1164 -6.54 35.02 10.47
CA SER A 1164 -6.40 35.40 9.04
C SER A 1164 -7.61 34.97 8.21
N LEU A 1165 -8.13 33.76 8.42
CA LEU A 1165 -9.33 33.26 7.74
C LEU A 1165 -10.58 34.04 8.14
N LYS A 1166 -10.67 34.51 9.39
CA LYS A 1166 -11.74 35.43 9.83
C LYS A 1166 -11.63 36.83 9.25
N ALA A 1167 -10.43 37.27 8.87
CA ALA A 1167 -10.22 38.59 8.25
C ALA A 1167 -10.45 38.58 6.73
N THR A 1168 -10.55 37.38 6.12
CA THR A 1168 -10.80 37.19 4.68
C THR A 1168 -12.19 36.64 4.36
N ALA A 1169 -12.94 36.21 5.37
CA ALA A 1169 -14.38 35.92 5.33
C ALA A 1169 -15.19 37.17 5.68
#